data_AF-A0A7Z0T8W5-F1
#
_entry.id   AF-A0A7Z0T8W5-F1
#
_cell.length_a   1.000
_cell.length_b   1.000
_cell.length_c   1.000
_cell.angle_alpha   90.00
_cell.angle_beta   90.00
_cell.angle_gamma   90.00
#
_symmetry.space_group_name_H-M   'P 1'
#
loop_
_entity.id
_entity.type
_entity.pdbx_description
1 polymer ?
#
loop_
_entity_poly.entity_id
_entity_poly.type
_entity_poly.pdbx_seq_one_letter_code
_entity_poly.pdbx_strand_id
1 'polypeptide(L)'
;MKKFCFLMLILSIYSKSNEGLAIGDNSISIGNSVATGRNSIAIGKNSAAVGNYETKESVVRKIEENREKLEEIDSKEKEVNRINKEIEKINAKYRDIIEAGKRVNIVNEAKENARNIWSNKEEEYNDLVRNNEEFFRTHREKIHELNSKLDALSRIEDVNISTTDGLNSASSRFKNMVEEGTMLNIELEFYKEYIVNYYKALGDLRKNQINLAQMSYEEFSDDHKGINESVVNPYIINSYIVYLDGDKVDGDVGLDSVFNGVFNKNGILSTTFNQDVTLHKDAFGNISNKPTYDITLKSIKTGITTEEEYERVKLEGSKYKNAFREYFSNNNNKMILEEDKEVLFRKLDYKVDYYIKTNEITYYQYMYEQDSDKKWLDKKSKAIKELDLIKEQNQSIRYSDGSNLLIYKIRNNIEKWKKENIVDIIEKNKVTVGRLTTELEQALGINRNAIREREELIDRVKKEVTRLKDIYDNINPDPNDLALMQEYTKVLELLEKEQIDLDEAVKRLKYLKDNLVLNDLRNIGENSIALGINNIVSGRNSIGMGVDNIVLGDDVIALGRNINVEREINDAIILGKESKAISNALSIGNENNLRKIVYLDKGNISENSSEAINGSQLFSVINADTNVINKEKWRETLNEGSDINNPTNTLVTDNQVKAYVDGKGYASSIDLNKKANIDGSNILKREFTNALNKGSDINNPTNTLVTDNQVKSYIDGKGYASSIELNNKANIDGSNISKREFTNALNEGSDINNPTNTLVTDNQVKSYIDGKGYASSIDLNNKANIDGSNINVDKYIKILSENSNINNPNNKLITDTIVKKYLDGYINKGETGNVVSETLKIIGGEDRIIGNNNLVIELKEKTINKKHLDDELLNSIGNSVKYDEENKGSITLENTLIKGVADPISDNDAVNKKYVDNLIGLDNSILFKKTNSGIASAIAHGSIPFNNINKTHSIGASLGYYNKEVGASIGYSGMFKNVGVKASLGFNSGLEVSAGLGFSYTFGDMDKQEVVFKQDNNIYKIDEEELNKIKEEIEKLKRKDKNIIIDGFEFDSYKLSDFNKSIIDKLIEVIDDEELILIGHTDKVGTDIYNDKLSYLRANEVKRYLVEEHNILDDRIYVIGEGKKRHISDIDEKNRRVEIIIK
;
A
#
# COMPACT_ATOMS: atom_id res chain seq x y z
N MET A 1 6.44 -29.36 -0.93
CA MET A 1 7.54 -30.35 -1.02
C MET A 1 7.25 -31.70 -0.35
N LYS A 2 7.24 -31.91 0.98
CA LYS A 2 7.17 -33.30 1.53
C LYS A 2 6.01 -34.17 1.00
N LYS A 3 4.76 -33.68 0.95
CA LYS A 3 3.63 -34.41 0.30
C LYS A 3 3.83 -34.62 -1.21
N PHE A 4 4.45 -33.66 -1.90
CA PHE A 4 4.73 -33.69 -3.34
C PHE A 4 5.75 -34.78 -3.68
N CYS A 5 6.89 -34.80 -2.98
CA CYS A 5 7.92 -35.83 -3.16
C CYS A 5 7.40 -37.21 -2.79
N PHE A 6 6.56 -37.33 -1.74
CA PHE A 6 5.96 -38.60 -1.34
C PHE A 6 4.99 -39.14 -2.40
N LEU A 7 4.12 -38.30 -2.98
CA LEU A 7 3.20 -38.72 -4.04
C LEU A 7 3.93 -39.03 -5.35
N MET A 8 4.93 -38.22 -5.75
CA MET A 8 5.79 -38.50 -6.90
C MET A 8 6.61 -39.78 -6.74
N LEU A 9 7.06 -40.09 -5.51
CA LEU A 9 7.74 -41.36 -5.22
C LEU A 9 6.80 -42.55 -5.44
N ILE A 10 5.58 -42.49 -4.87
CA ILE A 10 4.52 -43.50 -5.06
C ILE A 10 4.21 -43.70 -6.55
N LEU A 11 4.00 -42.62 -7.30
CA LEU A 11 3.75 -42.64 -8.75
C LEU A 11 4.92 -43.27 -9.54
N SER A 12 6.17 -42.94 -9.19
CA SER A 12 7.36 -43.48 -9.86
C SER A 12 7.50 -45.00 -9.68
N ILE A 13 7.18 -45.51 -8.49
CA ILE A 13 7.16 -46.94 -8.15
C ILE A 13 6.05 -47.67 -8.93
N TYR A 14 4.91 -47.01 -9.10
CA TYR A 14 3.74 -47.58 -9.76
C TYR A 14 3.89 -47.74 -11.28
N SER A 15 4.66 -46.85 -11.93
CA SER A 15 4.87 -46.88 -13.39
C SER A 15 5.62 -48.10 -13.95
N LYS A 16 6.18 -48.96 -13.08
CA LYS A 16 7.13 -50.03 -13.47
C LYS A 16 6.94 -51.40 -12.80
N SER A 17 5.95 -51.58 -11.93
CA SER A 17 5.81 -52.80 -11.10
C SER A 17 4.45 -53.49 -11.29
N ASN A 18 4.42 -54.81 -11.10
CA ASN A 18 3.18 -55.61 -11.02
C ASN A 18 2.57 -55.58 -9.58
N GLU A 19 2.94 -54.58 -8.79
CA GLU A 19 2.62 -54.47 -7.36
C GLU A 19 1.28 -53.74 -7.14
N GLY A 20 0.72 -53.87 -5.94
CA GLY A 20 -0.60 -53.32 -5.61
C GLY A 20 -0.52 -51.92 -5.01
N LEU A 21 -1.56 -51.13 -5.23
CA LEU A 21 -1.67 -49.76 -4.74
C LEU A 21 -2.36 -49.71 -3.37
N ALA A 22 -1.57 -49.65 -2.29
CA ALA A 22 -2.06 -49.42 -0.93
C ALA A 22 -1.97 -47.93 -0.57
N ILE A 23 -3.12 -47.24 -0.46
CA ILE A 23 -3.19 -45.79 -0.16
C ILE A 23 -3.77 -45.54 1.25
N GLY A 24 -4.69 -46.41 1.71
CA GLY A 24 -5.32 -46.29 3.02
C GLY A 24 -4.37 -46.67 4.17
N ASP A 25 -4.65 -46.14 5.36
CA ASP A 25 -3.90 -46.49 6.58
C ASP A 25 -4.09 -47.97 6.91
N ASN A 26 -2.99 -48.69 7.15
CA ASN A 26 -2.99 -50.13 7.39
C ASN A 26 -3.65 -50.94 6.24
N SER A 27 -3.70 -50.38 5.02
CA SER A 27 -4.19 -51.11 3.84
C SER A 27 -3.12 -52.02 3.23
N ILE A 28 -3.55 -53.10 2.59
CA ILE A 28 -2.68 -54.07 1.93
C ILE A 28 -3.13 -54.21 0.48
N SER A 29 -2.20 -54.13 -0.46
CA SER A 29 -2.48 -54.34 -1.88
C SER A 29 -1.40 -55.20 -2.53
N ILE A 30 -1.78 -56.34 -3.15
CA ILE A 30 -0.83 -57.35 -3.66
C ILE A 30 -1.25 -57.83 -5.06
N GLY A 31 -0.32 -57.77 -6.01
CA GLY A 31 -0.63 -57.91 -7.45
C GLY A 31 -1.35 -56.66 -7.97
N ASN A 32 -1.74 -56.66 -9.26
CA ASN A 32 -2.35 -55.51 -9.96
C ASN A 32 -3.74 -55.10 -9.41
N SER A 33 -3.75 -54.54 -8.21
CA SER A 33 -4.89 -54.32 -7.30
C SER A 33 -4.82 -52.94 -6.65
N VAL A 34 -5.91 -52.49 -6.03
CA VAL A 34 -6.00 -51.15 -5.40
C VAL A 34 -6.75 -51.23 -4.06
N ALA A 35 -6.17 -50.69 -3.00
CA ALA A 35 -6.79 -50.53 -1.68
C ALA A 35 -6.72 -49.07 -1.19
N THR A 36 -7.88 -48.39 -1.09
CA THR A 36 -7.96 -46.98 -0.64
C THR A 36 -8.42 -46.81 0.80
N GLY A 37 -9.17 -47.79 1.32
CA GLY A 37 -9.79 -47.71 2.63
C GLY A 37 -8.86 -48.04 3.80
N ARG A 38 -9.23 -47.58 5.00
CA ARG A 38 -8.53 -47.91 6.24
C ARG A 38 -8.70 -49.40 6.55
N ASN A 39 -7.61 -50.09 6.86
CA ASN A 39 -7.56 -51.55 7.04
C ASN A 39 -8.04 -52.38 5.82
N SER A 40 -8.20 -51.77 4.64
CA SER A 40 -8.72 -52.47 3.46
C SER A 40 -7.65 -53.36 2.79
N ILE A 41 -8.06 -54.49 2.23
CA ILE A 41 -7.17 -55.49 1.64
C ILE A 41 -7.61 -55.80 0.20
N ALA A 42 -6.75 -55.52 -0.79
CA ALA A 42 -6.96 -55.90 -2.18
C ALA A 42 -5.87 -56.87 -2.65
N ILE A 43 -6.23 -58.09 -3.07
CA ILE A 43 -5.25 -59.07 -3.54
C ILE A 43 -5.73 -59.69 -4.85
N GLY A 44 -4.84 -59.70 -5.86
CA GLY A 44 -5.04 -60.37 -7.14
C GLY A 44 -5.28 -59.43 -8.32
N LYS A 45 -5.51 -60.00 -9.51
CA LYS A 45 -5.52 -59.25 -10.78
C LYS A 45 -6.81 -58.43 -10.92
N ASN A 46 -6.68 -57.11 -11.00
CA ASN A 46 -7.80 -56.16 -11.05
C ASN A 46 -8.74 -56.22 -9.84
N SER A 47 -8.26 -56.68 -8.69
CA SER A 47 -9.04 -56.61 -7.44
C SER A 47 -8.98 -55.19 -6.86
N ALA A 48 -10.08 -54.66 -6.36
CA ALA A 48 -10.18 -53.31 -5.83
C ALA A 48 -10.98 -53.28 -4.51
N ALA A 49 -10.31 -52.98 -3.40
CA ALA A 49 -10.90 -52.73 -2.09
C ALA A 49 -10.93 -51.22 -1.83
N VAL A 50 -11.93 -50.59 -2.43
CA VAL A 50 -12.09 -49.13 -2.49
C VAL A 50 -13.20 -48.68 -1.53
N GLY A 51 -13.59 -47.41 -1.60
CA GLY A 51 -14.71 -46.86 -0.84
C GLY A 51 -15.39 -45.72 -1.59
N ASN A 52 -16.40 -45.09 -0.97
CA ASN A 52 -17.23 -44.04 -1.58
C ASN A 52 -17.76 -44.38 -2.99
N TYR A 53 -17.94 -45.67 -3.28
CA TYR A 53 -18.42 -46.19 -4.56
C TYR A 53 -17.50 -45.90 -5.76
N GLU A 54 -16.21 -45.66 -5.51
CA GLU A 54 -15.19 -45.55 -6.55
C GLU A 54 -14.97 -46.90 -7.27
N THR A 55 -14.39 -46.85 -8.49
CA THR A 55 -13.83 -48.02 -9.18
C THR A 55 -12.31 -47.92 -9.27
N LYS A 56 -11.65 -49.01 -9.67
CA LYS A 56 -10.21 -49.03 -9.94
C LYS A 56 -9.81 -47.94 -10.96
N GLU A 57 -10.57 -47.82 -12.04
CA GLU A 57 -10.35 -46.86 -13.13
C GLU A 57 -10.55 -45.43 -12.65
N SER A 58 -11.55 -45.18 -11.80
CA SER A 58 -11.78 -43.86 -11.20
C SER A 58 -10.62 -43.45 -10.27
N VAL A 59 -10.15 -44.37 -9.41
CA VAL A 59 -8.99 -44.13 -8.53
C VAL A 59 -7.73 -43.85 -9.35
N VAL A 60 -7.42 -44.67 -10.36
CA VAL A 60 -6.23 -44.47 -11.22
C VAL A 60 -6.32 -43.14 -11.98
N ARG A 61 -7.47 -42.80 -12.57
CA ARG A 61 -7.67 -41.51 -13.25
C ARG A 61 -7.47 -40.32 -12.31
N LYS A 62 -8.06 -40.35 -11.12
CA LYS A 62 -7.91 -39.28 -10.10
C LYS A 62 -6.46 -39.09 -9.63
N ILE A 63 -5.66 -40.15 -9.67
CA ILE A 63 -4.23 -40.13 -9.36
C ILE A 63 -3.42 -39.53 -10.51
N GLU A 64 -3.75 -39.83 -11.76
CA GLU A 64 -3.09 -39.22 -12.91
C GLU A 64 -3.46 -37.73 -13.07
N GLU A 65 -4.73 -37.36 -12.82
CA GLU A 65 -5.18 -35.95 -12.72
C GLU A 65 -4.40 -35.18 -11.64
N ASN A 66 -4.09 -35.82 -10.51
CA ASN A 66 -3.24 -35.25 -9.48
C ASN A 66 -1.79 -35.10 -9.99
N ARG A 67 -1.27 -36.10 -10.69
CA ARG A 67 0.09 -36.10 -11.23
C ARG A 67 0.29 -34.99 -12.25
N GLU A 68 -0.59 -34.84 -13.23
CA GLU A 68 -0.50 -33.79 -14.27
C GLU A 68 -0.48 -32.38 -13.66
N LYS A 69 -1.37 -32.09 -12.71
CA LYS A 69 -1.39 -30.81 -11.96
C LYS A 69 -0.07 -30.54 -11.22
N LEU A 70 0.55 -31.59 -10.68
CA LEU A 70 1.81 -31.47 -9.94
C LEU A 70 3.02 -31.35 -10.89
N GLU A 71 3.01 -32.01 -12.04
CA GLU A 71 4.03 -31.86 -13.09
C GLU A 71 3.99 -30.46 -13.73
N GLU A 72 2.81 -29.86 -13.93
CA GLU A 72 2.68 -28.46 -14.40
C GLU A 72 3.32 -27.48 -13.38
N ILE A 73 3.08 -27.70 -12.08
CA ILE A 73 3.66 -26.87 -11.02
C ILE A 73 5.19 -27.00 -10.97
N ASP A 74 5.76 -28.20 -10.99
CA ASP A 74 7.21 -28.41 -10.99
C ASP A 74 7.89 -27.86 -12.26
N SER A 75 7.25 -27.98 -13.42
CA SER A 75 7.69 -27.33 -14.66
C SER A 75 7.76 -25.81 -14.51
N LYS A 76 6.71 -25.17 -13.96
CA LYS A 76 6.70 -23.72 -13.69
C LYS A 76 7.66 -23.29 -12.57
N GLU A 77 7.90 -24.11 -11.54
CA GLU A 77 8.96 -23.85 -10.55
C GLU A 77 10.35 -23.86 -11.21
N LYS A 78 10.63 -24.79 -12.12
CA LYS A 78 11.89 -24.85 -12.87
C LYS A 78 12.05 -23.66 -13.81
N GLU A 79 10.98 -23.20 -14.44
CA GLU A 79 10.99 -22.00 -15.30
C GLU A 79 11.30 -20.73 -14.51
N VAL A 80 10.61 -20.48 -13.38
CA VAL A 80 10.90 -19.36 -12.48
C VAL A 80 12.37 -19.37 -12.03
N ASN A 81 12.88 -20.54 -11.62
CA ASN A 81 14.28 -20.70 -11.22
C ASN A 81 15.27 -20.52 -12.38
N ARG A 82 14.89 -20.81 -13.63
CA ARG A 82 15.70 -20.55 -14.83
C ARG A 82 15.78 -19.04 -15.09
N ILE A 83 14.65 -18.34 -15.10
CA ILE A 83 14.59 -16.90 -15.40
C ILE A 83 15.35 -16.10 -14.34
N ASN A 84 15.17 -16.42 -13.05
CA ASN A 84 15.98 -15.82 -11.97
C ASN A 84 17.50 -15.96 -12.21
N LYS A 85 17.96 -17.13 -12.67
CA LYS A 85 19.39 -17.35 -12.99
C LYS A 85 19.86 -16.59 -14.23
N GLU A 86 19.01 -16.35 -15.23
CA GLU A 86 19.37 -15.48 -16.36
C GLU A 86 19.44 -14.02 -15.92
N ILE A 87 18.52 -13.54 -15.09
CA ILE A 87 18.57 -12.20 -14.48
C ILE A 87 19.84 -12.04 -13.63
N GLU A 88 20.21 -13.02 -12.81
CA GLU A 88 21.47 -13.03 -12.06
C GLU A 88 22.70 -12.94 -12.98
N LYS A 89 22.73 -13.71 -14.08
CA LYS A 89 23.81 -13.65 -15.07
C LYS A 89 23.89 -12.30 -15.78
N ILE A 90 22.77 -11.70 -16.17
CA ILE A 90 22.73 -10.39 -16.82
C ILE A 90 23.27 -9.33 -15.85
N ASN A 91 22.79 -9.32 -14.60
CA ASN A 91 23.28 -8.41 -13.57
C ASN A 91 24.79 -8.62 -13.25
N ALA A 92 25.27 -9.86 -13.24
CA ALA A 92 26.69 -10.15 -13.02
C ALA A 92 27.57 -9.73 -14.22
N LYS A 93 27.11 -9.97 -15.44
CA LYS A 93 27.84 -9.68 -16.69
C LYS A 93 27.93 -8.19 -16.99
N TYR A 94 26.89 -7.43 -16.67
CA TYR A 94 26.77 -6.00 -17.00
C TYR A 94 26.85 -5.09 -15.77
N ARG A 95 27.35 -5.58 -14.63
CA ARG A 95 27.42 -4.83 -13.36
C ARG A 95 27.95 -3.42 -13.54
N ASP A 96 29.12 -3.28 -14.15
CA ASP A 96 29.82 -2.00 -14.28
C ASP A 96 29.02 -1.00 -15.14
N ILE A 97 28.35 -1.48 -16.19
CA ILE A 97 27.45 -0.69 -17.06
C ILE A 97 26.15 -0.31 -16.31
N ILE A 98 25.60 -1.20 -15.49
CA ILE A 98 24.42 -0.94 -14.66
C ILE A 98 24.74 0.11 -13.58
N GLU A 99 25.92 0.02 -12.97
CA GLU A 99 26.38 0.99 -11.97
C GLU A 99 26.73 2.34 -12.60
N ALA A 100 27.39 2.36 -13.76
CA ALA A 100 27.63 3.57 -14.55
C ALA A 100 26.31 4.28 -14.91
N GLY A 101 25.34 3.56 -15.47
CA GLY A 101 24.04 4.12 -15.81
C GLY A 101 23.26 4.65 -14.60
N LYS A 102 23.35 3.97 -13.46
CA LYS A 102 22.80 4.47 -12.18
C LYS A 102 23.49 5.77 -11.73
N ARG A 103 24.83 5.85 -11.81
CA ARG A 103 25.58 7.08 -11.49
C ARG A 103 25.16 8.23 -12.41
N VAL A 104 25.05 7.98 -13.72
CA VAL A 104 24.59 8.99 -14.70
C VAL A 104 23.17 9.46 -14.40
N ASN A 105 22.23 8.56 -14.11
CA ASN A 105 20.85 8.91 -13.76
C ASN A 105 20.79 9.76 -12.49
N ILE A 106 21.51 9.38 -11.42
CA ILE A 106 21.60 10.17 -10.18
C ILE A 106 22.15 11.57 -10.44
N VAL A 107 23.19 11.71 -11.27
CA VAL A 107 23.76 13.01 -11.61
C VAL A 107 22.83 13.83 -12.50
N ASN A 108 22.08 13.21 -13.41
CA ASN A 108 21.06 13.88 -14.22
C ASN A 108 19.89 14.38 -13.35
N GLU A 109 19.38 13.57 -12.43
CA GLU A 109 18.35 13.98 -11.45
C GLU A 109 18.86 15.11 -10.55
N ALA A 110 20.11 15.03 -10.07
CA ALA A 110 20.74 16.11 -9.30
C ALA A 110 20.86 17.40 -10.14
N LYS A 111 21.19 17.28 -11.43
CA LYS A 111 21.28 18.42 -12.36
C LYS A 111 19.92 19.05 -12.64
N GLU A 112 18.88 18.26 -12.87
CA GLU A 112 17.51 18.74 -13.08
C GLU A 112 16.97 19.43 -11.82
N ASN A 113 17.23 18.88 -10.63
CA ASN A 113 16.90 19.52 -9.36
C ASN A 113 17.67 20.85 -9.18
N ALA A 114 18.98 20.87 -9.46
CA ALA A 114 19.77 22.12 -9.42
C ALA A 114 19.26 23.16 -10.42
N ARG A 115 18.85 22.73 -11.62
CA ARG A 115 18.22 23.58 -12.64
C ARG A 115 16.93 24.20 -12.14
N ASN A 116 16.06 23.41 -11.53
CA ASN A 116 14.78 23.88 -11.00
C ASN A 116 14.99 24.88 -9.85
N ILE A 117 15.94 24.61 -8.94
CA ILE A 117 16.28 25.52 -7.84
C ILE A 117 16.87 26.84 -8.39
N TRP A 118 17.79 26.79 -9.36
CA TRP A 118 18.32 27.98 -10.03
C TRP A 118 17.22 28.76 -10.76
N SER A 119 16.41 28.09 -11.58
CA SER A 119 15.33 28.70 -12.37
C SER A 119 14.31 29.41 -11.49
N ASN A 120 13.87 28.79 -10.39
CA ASN A 120 12.95 29.42 -9.44
C ASN A 120 13.57 30.66 -8.77
N LYS A 121 14.89 30.62 -8.47
CA LYS A 121 15.61 31.76 -7.89
C LYS A 121 15.84 32.89 -8.90
N GLU A 122 16.05 32.54 -10.17
CA GLU A 122 16.16 33.49 -11.28
C GLU A 122 14.82 34.18 -11.57
N GLU A 123 13.71 33.44 -11.49
CA GLU A 123 12.36 34.01 -11.53
C GLU A 123 12.11 34.95 -10.34
N GLU A 124 12.46 34.56 -9.11
CA GLU A 124 12.39 35.42 -7.91
C GLU A 124 13.22 36.71 -8.09
N TYR A 125 14.43 36.63 -8.66
CA TYR A 125 15.26 37.79 -8.97
C TYR A 125 14.59 38.71 -10.01
N ASN A 126 14.09 38.16 -11.11
CA ASN A 126 13.45 38.92 -12.17
C ASN A 126 12.17 39.61 -11.69
N ASP A 127 11.35 38.92 -10.90
CA ASP A 127 10.17 39.47 -10.25
C ASP A 127 10.54 40.55 -9.23
N LEU A 128 11.57 40.34 -8.41
CA LEU A 128 12.04 41.35 -7.46
C LEU A 128 12.55 42.62 -8.18
N VAL A 129 13.28 42.48 -9.29
CA VAL A 129 13.71 43.61 -10.11
C VAL A 129 12.51 44.35 -10.71
N ARG A 130 11.58 43.62 -11.36
CA ARG A 130 10.37 44.18 -11.98
C ARG A 130 9.49 44.92 -10.97
N ASN A 131 9.26 44.32 -9.81
CA ASN A 131 8.44 44.90 -8.73
C ASN A 131 9.09 46.13 -8.06
N ASN A 132 10.40 46.36 -8.27
CA ASN A 132 11.11 47.54 -7.78
C ASN A 132 11.45 48.57 -8.88
N GLU A 133 11.19 48.27 -10.15
CA GLU A 133 11.54 49.14 -11.29
C GLU A 133 10.87 50.52 -11.16
N GLU A 134 9.57 50.56 -10.89
CA GLU A 134 8.83 51.81 -10.68
C GLU A 134 9.36 52.58 -9.45
N PHE A 135 9.65 51.87 -8.35
CA PHE A 135 10.24 52.49 -7.16
C PHE A 135 11.55 53.20 -7.49
N PHE A 136 12.49 52.54 -8.19
CA PHE A 136 13.75 53.16 -8.58
C PHE A 136 13.58 54.27 -9.62
N ARG A 137 12.64 54.13 -10.55
CA ARG A 137 12.31 55.19 -11.52
C ARG A 137 11.87 56.47 -10.80
N THR A 138 10.87 56.38 -9.93
CA THR A 138 10.38 57.53 -9.15
C THR A 138 11.44 58.12 -8.23
N HIS A 139 12.29 57.30 -7.60
CA HIS A 139 13.38 57.83 -6.76
C HIS A 139 14.50 58.49 -7.57
N ARG A 140 14.81 58.01 -8.78
CA ARG A 140 15.74 58.72 -9.70
C ARG A 140 15.17 60.08 -10.12
N GLU A 141 13.90 60.15 -10.49
CA GLU A 141 13.21 61.41 -10.82
C GLU A 141 13.32 62.42 -9.66
N LYS A 142 13.03 61.99 -8.42
CA LYS A 142 13.18 62.81 -7.21
C LYS A 142 14.62 63.23 -6.91
N ILE A 143 15.61 62.37 -7.16
CA ILE A 143 17.03 62.70 -6.97
C ILE A 143 17.50 63.73 -8.01
N HIS A 144 17.01 63.65 -9.25
CA HIS A 144 17.24 64.70 -10.26
C HIS A 144 16.62 66.05 -9.84
N GLU A 145 15.41 66.02 -9.26
CA GLU A 145 14.76 67.22 -8.73
C GLU A 145 15.55 67.83 -7.54
N LEU A 146 15.96 67.00 -6.58
CA LEU A 146 16.81 67.39 -5.45
C LEU A 146 18.09 68.11 -5.92
N ASN A 147 18.80 67.50 -6.89
CA ASN A 147 20.03 68.08 -7.43
C ASN A 147 19.76 69.41 -8.16
N SER A 148 18.67 69.51 -8.94
CA SER A 148 18.27 70.75 -9.61
C SER A 148 17.87 71.87 -8.63
N LYS A 149 17.32 71.52 -7.47
CA LYS A 149 16.97 72.48 -6.40
C LYS A 149 18.19 72.93 -5.61
N LEU A 150 19.13 72.03 -5.31
CA LEU A 150 20.40 72.39 -4.65
C LEU A 150 21.30 73.28 -5.53
N ASP A 151 21.32 73.04 -6.84
CA ASP A 151 22.03 73.88 -7.82
C ASP A 151 21.31 75.21 -8.12
N ALA A 152 20.10 75.46 -7.59
CA ALA A 152 19.33 76.65 -7.95
C ALA A 152 20.04 77.99 -7.66
N LEU A 153 21.01 78.02 -6.74
CA LEU A 153 21.79 79.21 -6.44
C LEU A 153 22.74 79.61 -7.59
N SER A 154 23.22 78.66 -8.40
CA SER A 154 24.08 78.97 -9.56
C SER A 154 23.35 79.74 -10.65
N ARG A 155 22.01 79.68 -10.67
CA ARG A 155 21.11 80.37 -11.60
C ARG A 155 20.71 81.79 -11.16
N ILE A 156 21.29 82.32 -10.08
CA ILE A 156 21.03 83.68 -9.59
C ILE A 156 22.16 84.61 -10.02
N GLU A 157 21.95 85.27 -11.16
CA GLU A 157 22.89 86.23 -11.75
C GLU A 157 22.68 87.66 -11.21
N ASP A 158 23.73 88.48 -11.30
CA ASP A 158 23.74 89.94 -11.09
C ASP A 158 23.18 90.47 -9.75
N VAL A 159 23.50 89.82 -8.62
CA VAL A 159 23.13 90.33 -7.27
C VAL A 159 24.34 90.59 -6.38
N ASN A 160 24.50 91.84 -5.92
CA ASN A 160 25.54 92.20 -4.96
C ASN A 160 25.17 91.80 -3.52
N ILE A 161 25.52 90.57 -3.14
CA ILE A 161 25.29 89.97 -1.81
C ILE A 161 26.02 90.69 -0.64
N SER A 162 26.92 91.64 -0.90
CA SER A 162 27.53 92.46 0.16
C SER A 162 26.61 93.56 0.70
N THR A 163 25.48 93.80 0.03
CA THR A 163 24.45 94.76 0.45
C THR A 163 23.26 94.05 1.08
N THR A 164 22.60 94.69 2.05
CA THR A 164 21.42 94.11 2.73
C THR A 164 20.29 93.81 1.75
N ASP A 165 20.00 94.74 0.83
CA ASP A 165 18.95 94.57 -0.18
C ASP A 165 19.30 93.49 -1.21
N GLY A 166 20.56 93.43 -1.64
CA GLY A 166 21.06 92.37 -2.52
C GLY A 166 20.95 90.99 -1.88
N LEU A 167 21.41 90.84 -0.62
CA LEU A 167 21.32 89.58 0.10
C LEU A 167 19.86 89.15 0.34
N ASN A 168 18.98 90.08 0.72
CA ASN A 168 17.54 89.81 0.86
C ASN A 168 16.90 89.38 -0.47
N SER A 169 17.25 90.04 -1.58
CA SER A 169 16.77 89.72 -2.93
C SER A 169 17.24 88.34 -3.40
N ALA A 170 18.54 88.04 -3.30
CA ALA A 170 19.10 86.73 -3.65
C ALA A 170 18.48 85.61 -2.80
N SER A 171 18.35 85.82 -1.49
CA SER A 171 17.76 84.83 -0.57
C SER A 171 16.29 84.56 -0.85
N SER A 172 15.52 85.59 -1.22
CA SER A 172 14.10 85.44 -1.58
C SER A 172 13.93 84.69 -2.91
N ARG A 173 14.77 85.00 -3.91
CA ARG A 173 14.79 84.27 -5.20
C ARG A 173 15.19 82.81 -5.00
N PHE A 174 16.23 82.55 -4.20
CA PHE A 174 16.71 81.20 -3.91
C PHE A 174 15.68 80.39 -3.13
N LYS A 175 15.08 80.95 -2.07
CA LYS A 175 13.97 80.34 -1.33
C LYS A 175 12.84 79.91 -2.27
N ASN A 176 12.39 80.81 -3.14
CA ASN A 176 11.34 80.50 -4.11
C ASN A 176 11.73 79.32 -5.04
N MET A 177 12.90 79.36 -5.70
CA MET A 177 13.34 78.29 -6.60
C MET A 177 13.52 76.92 -5.90
N VAL A 178 13.94 76.95 -4.64
CA VAL A 178 14.15 75.75 -3.81
C VAL A 178 12.81 75.15 -3.38
N GLU A 179 11.91 75.98 -2.85
CA GLU A 179 10.65 75.51 -2.24
C GLU A 179 9.50 75.31 -3.23
N GLU A 180 9.56 75.92 -4.43
CA GLU A 180 8.54 75.80 -5.47
C GLU A 180 8.16 74.33 -5.76
N GLY A 181 6.87 74.00 -5.69
CA GLY A 181 6.37 72.64 -5.89
C GLY A 181 6.53 71.68 -4.70
N THR A 182 7.09 72.13 -3.57
CA THR A 182 7.30 71.31 -2.36
C THR A 182 6.48 71.81 -1.17
N MET A 183 6.41 71.03 -0.08
CA MET A 183 5.87 71.49 1.21
C MET A 183 6.91 72.19 2.11
N LEU A 184 8.10 72.46 1.58
CA LEU A 184 9.20 73.04 2.35
C LEU A 184 8.92 74.52 2.69
N ASN A 185 9.19 74.92 3.94
CA ASN A 185 9.08 76.29 4.37
C ASN A 185 10.14 76.62 5.43
N ILE A 186 11.38 76.84 4.99
CA ILE A 186 12.49 77.24 5.86
C ILE A 186 12.50 78.78 5.96
N GLU A 187 12.77 79.32 7.15
CA GLU A 187 12.83 80.77 7.35
C GLU A 187 13.85 81.45 6.40
N LEU A 188 13.50 82.64 5.90
CA LEU A 188 14.32 83.41 4.96
C LEU A 188 15.75 83.67 5.47
N GLU A 189 15.93 83.75 6.80
CA GLU A 189 17.23 83.98 7.43
C GLU A 189 18.22 82.84 7.19
N PHE A 190 17.75 81.58 7.14
CA PHE A 190 18.60 80.44 6.79
C PHE A 190 19.14 80.55 5.36
N TYR A 191 18.32 81.02 4.41
CA TYR A 191 18.75 81.22 3.03
C TYR A 191 19.81 82.33 2.91
N LYS A 192 19.74 83.38 3.74
CA LYS A 192 20.80 84.40 3.84
C LYS A 192 22.10 83.80 4.36
N GLU A 193 22.03 83.02 5.45
CA GLU A 193 23.20 82.34 6.03
C GLU A 193 23.84 81.37 5.03
N TYR A 194 23.02 80.55 4.36
CA TYR A 194 23.45 79.63 3.31
C TYR A 194 24.21 80.36 2.19
N ILE A 195 23.61 81.42 1.63
CA ILE A 195 24.20 82.19 0.52
C ILE A 195 25.53 82.82 0.95
N VAL A 196 25.58 83.45 2.14
CA VAL A 196 26.81 84.06 2.65
C VAL A 196 27.91 83.02 2.84
N ASN A 197 27.61 81.86 3.42
CA ASN A 197 28.61 80.80 3.65
C ASN A 197 29.06 80.13 2.33
N TYR A 198 28.14 79.92 1.39
CA TYR A 198 28.42 79.35 0.07
C TYR A 198 29.39 80.22 -0.74
N TYR A 199 29.11 81.52 -0.89
CA TYR A 199 30.01 82.41 -1.64
C TYR A 199 31.33 82.68 -0.93
N LYS A 200 31.38 82.67 0.42
CA LYS A 200 32.65 82.70 1.18
C LYS A 200 33.50 81.46 0.92
N ALA A 201 32.89 80.28 0.93
CA ALA A 201 33.59 79.03 0.61
C ALA A 201 34.09 79.01 -0.85
N LEU A 202 33.32 79.55 -1.79
CA LEU A 202 33.66 79.62 -3.21
C LEU A 202 34.80 80.63 -3.51
N GLY A 203 34.78 81.80 -2.87
CA GLY A 203 35.64 82.94 -3.23
C GLY A 203 36.74 83.31 -2.23
N ASP A 204 36.42 83.32 -0.93
CA ASP A 204 37.35 83.81 0.10
C ASP A 204 38.30 82.70 0.59
N LEU A 205 37.86 81.44 0.58
CA LEU A 205 38.70 80.31 0.99
C LEU A 205 40.04 80.26 0.24
N ARG A 206 40.02 80.43 -1.09
CA ARG A 206 41.23 80.46 -1.93
C ARG A 206 42.17 81.61 -1.55
N LYS A 207 41.62 82.82 -1.29
CA LYS A 207 42.43 83.97 -0.86
C LYS A 207 43.03 83.72 0.52
N ASN A 208 42.28 83.07 1.41
CA ASN A 208 42.73 82.77 2.76
C ASN A 208 43.79 81.67 2.78
N GLN A 209 43.69 80.66 1.91
CA GLN A 209 44.77 79.67 1.69
C GLN A 209 46.05 80.33 1.17
N ILE A 210 45.96 81.24 0.18
CA ILE A 210 47.11 82.00 -0.31
C ILE A 210 47.73 82.85 0.81
N ASN A 211 46.92 83.51 1.64
CA ASN A 211 47.40 84.28 2.79
C ASN A 211 48.10 83.38 3.83
N LEU A 212 47.57 82.18 4.09
CA LEU A 212 48.14 81.24 5.07
C LEU A 212 49.53 80.74 4.64
N ALA A 213 49.67 80.34 3.37
CA ALA A 213 50.95 79.92 2.80
C ALA A 213 52.01 81.04 2.83
N GLN A 214 51.61 82.31 2.85
CA GLN A 214 52.51 83.46 3.01
C GLN A 214 52.91 83.72 4.48
N MET A 215 52.18 83.20 5.47
CA MET A 215 52.40 83.47 6.89
C MET A 215 53.28 82.44 7.60
N SER A 216 53.33 81.19 7.11
CA SER A 216 54.06 80.08 7.75
C SER A 216 55.15 79.49 6.83
N TYR A 217 56.37 79.33 7.34
CA TYR A 217 57.45 78.61 6.65
C TYR A 217 57.14 77.12 6.49
N GLU A 218 56.48 76.52 7.49
CA GLU A 218 56.17 75.08 7.51
C GLU A 218 55.12 74.72 6.44
N GLU A 219 54.07 75.53 6.29
CA GLU A 219 53.07 75.31 5.22
C GLU A 219 53.59 75.72 3.83
N PHE A 220 54.41 76.78 3.73
CA PHE A 220 55.07 77.15 2.48
C PHE A 220 55.93 75.99 1.93
N SER A 221 56.62 75.25 2.81
CA SER A 221 57.50 74.13 2.42
C SER A 221 56.75 72.88 1.95
N ASP A 222 55.50 72.65 2.38
CA ASP A 222 54.74 71.45 2.01
C ASP A 222 53.84 71.66 0.79
N ASP A 223 53.15 72.81 0.67
CA ASP A 223 52.27 73.09 -0.48
C ASP A 223 53.04 73.44 -1.78
N HIS A 224 54.32 73.83 -1.70
CA HIS A 224 55.11 74.26 -2.86
C HIS A 224 56.08 73.20 -3.42
N LYS A 225 55.88 71.91 -3.07
CA LYS A 225 56.63 70.78 -3.64
C LYS A 225 56.31 70.56 -5.13
N GLY A 226 56.92 71.38 -6.01
CA GLY A 226 56.93 71.17 -7.46
C GLY A 226 56.62 72.39 -8.34
N ILE A 227 56.38 73.57 -7.76
CA ILE A 227 56.13 74.81 -8.54
C ILE A 227 57.42 75.63 -8.70
N ASN A 228 57.78 75.89 -9.95
CA ASN A 228 59.09 76.44 -10.34
C ASN A 228 59.08 77.98 -10.37
N GLU A 229 58.35 78.61 -9.45
CA GLU A 229 58.31 80.07 -9.26
C GLU A 229 59.15 80.45 -8.05
N SER A 230 60.14 81.34 -8.26
CA SER A 230 61.00 81.88 -7.20
C SER A 230 60.25 82.89 -6.31
N VAL A 231 59.24 82.43 -5.58
CA VAL A 231 58.56 83.22 -4.55
C VAL A 231 59.48 83.28 -3.32
N VAL A 232 60.38 84.26 -3.31
CA VAL A 232 61.14 84.62 -2.12
C VAL A 232 60.13 85.10 -1.07
N ASN A 233 59.89 84.28 -0.04
CA ASN A 233 59.01 84.66 1.06
C ASN A 233 59.62 85.92 1.75
N PRO A 234 58.96 87.09 1.70
CA PRO A 234 59.51 88.33 2.24
C PRO A 234 59.40 88.40 3.78
N TYR A 235 58.87 87.34 4.40
CA TYR A 235 58.58 87.23 5.82
C TYR A 235 59.38 86.11 6.51
N ILE A 236 60.52 85.68 5.94
CA ILE A 236 61.44 84.72 6.57
C ILE A 236 62.01 85.34 7.87
N ILE A 237 61.27 85.13 8.95
CA ILE A 237 61.79 85.13 10.32
C ILE A 237 62.34 83.71 10.49
N ASN A 238 63.60 83.52 10.13
CA ASN A 238 64.29 82.30 10.47
C ASN A 238 64.23 82.14 12.00
N SER A 239 63.87 80.95 12.49
CA SER A 239 63.29 80.77 13.83
C SER A 239 64.34 80.89 14.94
N TYR A 240 64.66 82.12 15.33
CA TYR A 240 65.77 82.38 16.23
C TYR A 240 65.36 82.47 17.70
N ILE A 241 66.15 81.80 18.54
CA ILE A 241 66.04 81.84 19.98
C ILE A 241 67.08 82.81 20.53
N VAL A 242 66.69 83.65 21.50
CA VAL A 242 67.61 84.52 22.26
C VAL A 242 67.93 83.82 23.58
N TYR A 243 69.09 83.17 23.67
CA TYR A 243 69.63 82.68 24.95
C TYR A 243 70.76 83.59 25.44
N LEU A 244 71.04 83.54 26.75
CA LEU A 244 72.27 84.07 27.36
C LEU A 244 72.89 82.98 28.22
N ASP A 245 73.19 81.84 27.60
CA ASP A 245 73.90 80.76 28.27
C ASP A 245 75.40 80.94 28.07
N GLY A 246 76.15 80.94 29.18
CA GLY A 246 77.61 81.02 29.20
C GLY A 246 78.21 80.03 30.17
N ASP A 247 77.46 79.01 30.55
CA ASP A 247 77.84 78.11 31.64
C ASP A 247 78.81 77.02 31.15
N LYS A 248 78.96 76.87 29.83
CA LYS A 248 80.01 76.09 29.15
C LYS A 248 80.57 76.86 27.94
N VAL A 249 81.87 77.14 27.96
CA VAL A 249 82.62 77.64 26.78
C VAL A 249 83.56 76.54 26.24
N ASP A 250 83.38 75.30 26.70
CA ASP A 250 84.03 74.09 26.19
C ASP A 250 82.95 73.01 25.97
N GLY A 251 82.60 72.75 24.71
CA GLY A 251 81.63 71.71 24.30
C GLY A 251 80.15 72.13 24.44
N ASP A 252 79.43 72.06 23.32
CA ASP A 252 77.99 72.35 23.14
C ASP A 252 77.57 73.81 23.44
N VAL A 253 77.83 74.69 22.47
CA VAL A 253 77.14 75.99 22.36
C VAL A 253 75.67 75.73 22.01
N GLY A 254 74.75 76.10 22.90
CA GLY A 254 73.31 75.97 22.65
C GLY A 254 72.84 76.79 21.45
N LEU A 255 71.74 76.36 20.82
CA LEU A 255 71.09 77.01 19.66
C LEU A 255 70.69 78.47 19.92
N ASP A 256 71.61 79.41 19.70
CA ASP A 256 71.45 80.84 20.00
C ASP A 256 71.82 81.74 18.80
N SER A 257 71.12 81.53 17.69
CA SER A 257 71.52 81.97 16.35
C SER A 257 70.81 83.22 15.82
N VAL A 258 70.34 84.15 16.67
CA VAL A 258 69.67 85.37 16.16
C VAL A 258 70.53 86.11 15.14
N PHE A 259 71.80 86.37 15.49
CA PHE A 259 72.83 86.82 14.54
C PHE A 259 74.24 86.28 14.86
N ASN A 260 74.35 85.30 15.77
CA ASN A 260 75.61 84.57 16.00
C ASN A 260 75.86 83.64 14.81
N GLY A 261 77.00 83.80 14.14
CA GLY A 261 77.31 83.02 12.94
C GLY A 261 76.38 83.25 11.74
N VAL A 262 75.51 84.27 11.79
CA VAL A 262 74.66 84.67 10.66
C VAL A 262 75.34 85.83 9.95
N PHE A 263 75.57 85.71 8.64
CA PHE A 263 76.22 86.75 7.85
C PHE A 263 75.62 86.84 6.45
N ASN A 264 75.55 88.03 5.89
CA ASN A 264 75.06 88.25 4.54
C ASN A 264 76.18 87.97 3.52
N LYS A 265 75.99 86.95 2.69
CA LYS A 265 76.88 86.61 1.58
C LYS A 265 76.12 86.80 0.27
N ASN A 266 76.56 87.76 -0.55
CA ASN A 266 75.97 88.06 -1.86
C ASN A 266 74.45 88.36 -1.84
N GLY A 267 73.94 89.00 -0.77
CA GLY A 267 72.53 89.32 -0.61
C GLY A 267 71.70 88.24 0.10
N ILE A 268 72.29 87.08 0.39
CA ILE A 268 71.64 85.93 1.05
C ILE A 268 72.13 85.82 2.49
N LEU A 269 71.22 85.69 3.47
CA LEU A 269 71.60 85.33 4.83
C LEU A 269 72.15 83.89 4.86
N SER A 270 73.40 83.73 5.26
CA SER A 270 74.06 82.45 5.47
C SER A 270 74.30 82.22 6.95
N THR A 271 74.22 80.96 7.40
CA THR A 271 74.42 80.55 8.79
C THR A 271 75.61 79.60 8.91
N THR A 272 76.56 79.87 9.81
CA THR A 272 77.62 78.92 10.18
C THR A 272 77.09 77.88 11.16
N PHE A 273 77.52 76.62 11.06
CA PHE A 273 77.06 75.56 11.94
C PHE A 273 77.78 75.56 13.32
N ASN A 274 76.99 75.75 14.38
CA ASN A 274 77.18 75.30 15.77
C ASN A 274 78.43 75.68 16.60
N GLN A 275 79.35 76.55 16.17
CA GLN A 275 80.47 76.99 17.04
C GLN A 275 80.81 78.49 17.00
N ASP A 276 80.15 79.28 16.16
CA ASP A 276 80.49 80.70 16.03
C ASP A 276 79.80 81.56 17.09
N VAL A 277 80.59 82.06 18.04
CA VAL A 277 80.15 82.94 19.13
C VAL A 277 80.38 84.43 18.80
N THR A 278 80.36 84.80 17.52
CA THR A 278 80.58 86.16 17.02
C THR A 278 79.29 86.81 16.53
N LEU A 279 79.01 88.02 17.02
CA LEU A 279 78.06 88.93 16.38
C LEU A 279 78.74 89.51 15.14
N HIS A 280 78.27 89.13 13.96
CA HIS A 280 78.83 89.59 12.68
C HIS A 280 78.30 90.97 12.28
N LYS A 281 79.17 91.85 11.82
CA LYS A 281 78.79 93.17 11.28
C LYS A 281 77.96 93.04 9.99
N ASP A 282 78.26 91.98 9.23
CA ASP A 282 77.62 91.65 7.96
C ASP A 282 76.30 90.87 8.16
N ALA A 283 75.90 90.60 9.41
CA ALA A 283 74.65 89.90 9.74
C ALA A 283 73.39 90.67 9.29
N PHE A 284 73.52 91.97 9.07
CA PHE A 284 72.43 92.86 8.69
C PHE A 284 72.39 93.16 7.18
N GLY A 285 71.18 93.02 6.60
CA GLY A 285 70.86 93.38 5.22
C GLY A 285 70.87 94.90 4.97
N ASN A 286 69.91 95.41 4.20
CA ASN A 286 69.84 96.85 3.87
C ASN A 286 69.26 97.67 5.03
N ILE A 287 70.09 97.93 6.05
CA ILE A 287 69.83 98.89 7.13
C ILE A 287 70.82 100.05 7.06
N SER A 288 70.48 101.16 7.70
CA SER A 288 71.16 102.45 7.63
C SER A 288 72.35 102.53 8.59
N ASN A 289 72.21 102.03 9.82
CA ASN A 289 73.24 102.15 10.86
C ASN A 289 73.95 100.81 11.15
N LYS A 290 74.72 100.32 10.17
CA LYS A 290 75.44 99.04 10.30
C LYS A 290 76.60 99.12 11.29
N PRO A 291 76.84 98.06 12.09
CA PRO A 291 78.12 97.85 12.74
C PRO A 291 79.26 97.81 11.71
N THR A 292 80.45 98.19 12.15
CA THR A 292 81.67 98.31 11.35
C THR A 292 82.69 97.22 11.70
N TYR A 293 82.60 96.64 12.90
CA TYR A 293 83.40 95.49 13.32
C TYR A 293 82.55 94.43 14.02
N ASP A 294 83.04 93.19 13.96
CA ASP A 294 82.45 92.05 14.64
C ASP A 294 82.67 92.14 16.16
N ILE A 295 81.77 91.56 16.97
CA ILE A 295 81.95 91.43 18.42
C ILE A 295 81.93 89.95 18.78
N THR A 296 83.09 89.40 19.13
CA THR A 296 83.24 88.01 19.58
C THR A 296 83.02 87.90 21.09
N LEU A 297 82.26 86.88 21.51
CA LEU A 297 82.09 86.53 22.91
C LEU A 297 83.42 86.05 23.52
N LYS A 298 83.78 86.52 24.71
CA LYS A 298 85.02 86.13 25.38
C LYS A 298 84.77 85.17 26.54
N SER A 299 85.60 84.13 26.66
CA SER A 299 85.66 83.30 27.87
C SER A 299 86.18 84.12 29.03
N ILE A 300 85.33 84.41 30.03
CA ILE A 300 85.74 85.16 31.23
C ILE A 300 86.77 84.42 32.12
N LYS A 301 86.96 83.11 31.88
CA LYS A 301 87.90 82.23 32.58
C LYS A 301 89.29 82.22 31.95
N THR A 302 89.37 82.25 30.62
CA THR A 302 90.61 81.97 29.84
C THR A 302 90.95 83.01 28.77
N GLY A 303 90.04 83.94 28.48
CA GLY A 303 90.21 84.97 27.46
C GLY A 303 90.87 86.26 27.98
N ILE A 304 91.46 86.98 27.03
CA ILE A 304 92.00 88.34 27.19
C ILE A 304 91.42 89.24 26.09
N THR A 305 91.30 90.53 26.39
CA THR A 305 90.84 91.56 25.44
C THR A 305 91.78 92.76 25.59
N THR A 306 92.32 93.27 24.49
CA THR A 306 93.21 94.43 24.53
C THR A 306 92.44 95.73 24.74
N GLU A 307 93.12 96.82 25.10
CA GLU A 307 92.49 98.14 25.26
C GLU A 307 91.81 98.63 23.96
N GLU A 308 92.47 98.44 22.82
CA GLU A 308 91.93 98.80 21.50
C GLU A 308 90.71 97.95 21.12
N GLU A 309 90.71 96.66 21.45
CA GLU A 309 89.58 95.77 21.22
C GLU A 309 88.40 96.12 22.16
N TYR A 310 88.66 96.47 23.42
CA TYR A 310 87.61 96.82 24.38
C TYR A 310 86.86 98.11 24.00
N GLU A 311 87.58 99.21 23.73
CA GLU A 311 86.92 100.48 23.34
C GLU A 311 86.19 100.34 21.98
N ARG A 312 86.69 99.50 21.08
CA ARG A 312 85.99 99.12 19.83
C ARG A 312 84.68 98.39 20.11
N VAL A 313 84.69 97.33 20.92
CA VAL A 313 83.49 96.55 21.28
C VAL A 313 82.41 97.43 21.92
N LYS A 314 82.81 98.35 22.81
CA LYS A 314 81.94 99.31 23.49
C LYS A 314 81.27 100.31 22.53
N LEU A 315 82.00 100.80 21.52
CA LEU A 315 81.45 101.65 20.47
C LEU A 315 80.49 100.88 19.54
N GLU A 316 80.92 99.72 19.07
CA GLU A 316 80.17 98.90 18.12
C GLU A 316 78.89 98.33 18.71
N GLY A 317 78.87 97.98 20.00
CA GLY A 317 77.66 97.46 20.65
C GLY A 317 76.44 98.40 20.54
N SER A 318 76.65 99.71 20.61
CA SER A 318 75.56 100.68 20.37
C SER A 318 75.04 100.65 18.93
N LYS A 319 75.87 100.31 17.94
CA LYS A 319 75.43 100.09 16.56
C LYS A 319 74.64 98.79 16.43
N TYR A 320 75.08 97.69 17.05
CA TYR A 320 74.33 96.41 17.02
C TYR A 320 72.90 96.54 17.56
N LYS A 321 72.72 97.23 18.69
CA LYS A 321 71.38 97.49 19.27
C LYS A 321 70.46 98.24 18.31
N ASN A 322 70.96 99.32 17.71
CA ASN A 322 70.20 100.09 16.73
C ASN A 322 69.92 99.28 15.45
N ALA A 323 70.90 98.50 14.99
CA ALA A 323 70.77 97.64 13.82
C ALA A 323 69.71 96.55 13.99
N PHE A 324 69.60 95.92 15.18
CA PHE A 324 68.51 94.99 15.49
C PHE A 324 67.15 95.69 15.46
N ARG A 325 67.06 96.91 16.01
CA ARG A 325 65.82 97.69 16.03
C ARG A 325 65.35 98.05 14.63
N GLU A 326 66.24 98.57 13.78
CA GLU A 326 65.94 98.88 12.38
C GLU A 326 65.53 97.63 11.59
N TYR A 327 66.24 96.51 11.77
CA TYR A 327 65.96 95.25 11.06
C TYR A 327 64.56 94.68 11.34
N PHE A 328 64.16 94.52 12.60
CA PHE A 328 62.83 93.97 12.92
C PHE A 328 61.69 95.02 12.80
N SER A 329 61.98 96.31 12.86
CA SER A 329 60.98 97.35 12.53
C SER A 329 60.58 97.29 11.05
N ASN A 330 61.55 97.06 10.16
CA ASN A 330 61.35 96.89 8.72
C ASN A 330 60.79 95.49 8.34
N ASN A 331 60.52 94.61 9.30
CA ASN A 331 59.91 93.31 9.05
C ASN A 331 58.39 93.43 8.93
N ASN A 332 57.85 93.05 7.77
CA ASN A 332 56.44 93.20 7.42
C ASN A 332 55.55 92.00 7.84
N ASN A 333 56.06 91.01 8.60
CA ASN A 333 55.27 89.83 8.96
C ASN A 333 54.10 90.22 9.88
N LYS A 334 52.88 90.08 9.38
CA LYS A 334 51.62 90.47 10.03
C LYS A 334 51.30 89.70 11.33
N MET A 335 52.05 88.65 11.65
CA MET A 335 51.88 87.84 12.86
C MET A 335 52.83 88.24 14.01
N ILE A 336 53.82 89.11 13.76
CA ILE A 336 54.52 89.85 14.81
C ILE A 336 53.72 91.12 15.09
N LEU A 337 53.19 91.27 16.32
CA LEU A 337 52.54 92.49 16.75
C LEU A 337 53.58 93.51 17.26
N GLU A 338 53.24 94.80 17.29
CA GLU A 338 54.17 95.83 17.80
C GLU A 338 54.58 95.58 19.27
N GLU A 339 53.67 95.01 20.08
CA GLU A 339 53.99 94.56 21.45
C GLU A 339 55.07 93.47 21.50
N ASP A 340 55.18 92.63 20.46
CA ASP A 340 56.17 91.56 20.38
C ASP A 340 57.54 92.07 19.96
N LYS A 341 57.58 93.11 19.11
CA LYS A 341 58.82 93.79 18.72
C LYS A 341 59.52 94.39 19.93
N GLU A 342 58.79 95.06 20.83
CA GLU A 342 59.35 95.64 22.05
C GLU A 342 59.94 94.60 23.02
N VAL A 343 59.29 93.44 23.16
CA VAL A 343 59.83 92.32 23.94
C VAL A 343 61.11 91.77 23.31
N LEU A 344 61.12 91.59 21.99
CA LEU A 344 62.28 91.14 21.22
C LEU A 344 63.47 92.11 21.33
N PHE A 345 63.24 93.42 21.15
CA PHE A 345 64.27 94.44 21.24
C PHE A 345 64.97 94.43 22.59
N ARG A 346 64.22 94.33 23.69
CA ARG A 346 64.80 94.24 25.04
C ARG A 346 65.69 93.01 25.20
N LYS A 347 65.26 91.84 24.72
CA LYS A 347 66.07 90.62 24.78
C LYS A 347 67.38 90.74 23.96
N LEU A 348 67.32 91.38 22.80
CA LEU A 348 68.50 91.62 21.95
C LEU A 348 69.46 92.66 22.55
N ASP A 349 68.95 93.72 23.18
CA ASP A 349 69.78 94.69 23.89
C ASP A 349 70.60 94.02 25.01
N TYR A 350 69.98 93.16 25.83
CA TYR A 350 70.69 92.38 26.85
C TYR A 350 71.74 91.42 26.25
N LYS A 351 71.49 90.87 25.06
CA LYS A 351 72.48 90.03 24.36
C LYS A 351 73.70 90.83 23.93
N VAL A 352 73.54 92.05 23.42
CA VAL A 352 74.69 92.91 23.12
C VAL A 352 75.44 93.30 24.40
N ASP A 353 74.71 93.66 25.47
CA ASP A 353 75.35 94.01 26.75
C ASP A 353 76.15 92.85 27.34
N TYR A 354 75.67 91.61 27.20
CA TYR A 354 76.39 90.40 27.60
C TYR A 354 77.74 90.26 26.87
N TYR A 355 77.75 90.51 25.56
CA TYR A 355 78.96 90.45 24.73
C TYR A 355 79.97 91.57 25.09
N ILE A 356 79.49 92.79 25.33
CA ILE A 356 80.34 93.89 25.82
C ILE A 356 80.91 93.53 27.20
N LYS A 357 80.09 93.02 28.11
CA LYS A 357 80.45 92.76 29.50
C LYS A 357 81.46 91.62 29.63
N THR A 358 81.39 90.56 28.81
CA THR A 358 82.46 89.54 28.77
C THR A 358 83.80 90.12 28.31
N ASN A 359 83.79 90.98 27.28
CA ASN A 359 84.98 91.69 26.81
C ASN A 359 85.55 92.66 27.86
N GLU A 360 84.71 93.33 28.65
CA GLU A 360 85.13 94.16 29.79
C GLU A 360 85.84 93.32 30.86
N ILE A 361 85.29 92.15 31.20
CA ILE A 361 85.85 91.23 32.20
C ILE A 361 87.23 90.70 31.75
N THR A 362 87.41 90.38 30.47
CA THR A 362 88.69 89.92 29.92
C THR A 362 89.67 91.06 29.62
N TYR A 363 89.19 92.29 29.44
CA TYR A 363 90.05 93.49 29.43
C TYR A 363 90.62 93.79 30.82
N TYR A 364 89.82 93.71 31.89
CA TYR A 364 90.35 93.85 33.24
C TYR A 364 91.31 92.72 33.63
N GLN A 365 91.14 91.51 33.08
CA GLN A 365 92.14 90.44 33.19
C GLN A 365 93.45 90.82 32.47
N TYR A 366 93.37 91.26 31.22
CA TYR A 366 94.52 91.70 30.43
C TYR A 366 95.32 92.80 31.13
N MET A 367 94.65 93.84 31.65
CA MET A 367 95.31 94.94 32.37
C MET A 367 96.03 94.46 33.64
N TYR A 368 95.40 93.57 34.43
CA TYR A 368 96.06 92.94 35.58
C TYR A 368 97.31 92.14 35.18
N GLU A 369 97.29 91.47 34.03
CA GLU A 369 98.47 90.74 33.52
C GLU A 369 99.58 91.67 33.00
N GLN A 370 99.27 92.93 32.65
CA GLN A 370 100.28 93.93 32.27
C GLN A 370 100.94 94.60 33.49
N ASP A 371 100.16 95.01 34.50
CA ASP A 371 100.65 95.86 35.61
C ASP A 371 100.60 95.22 37.02
N SER A 372 99.98 94.04 37.17
CA SER A 372 99.72 93.35 38.45
C SER A 372 98.93 94.16 39.50
N ASP A 373 98.24 95.24 39.11
CA ASP A 373 97.47 96.08 40.02
C ASP A 373 96.12 95.45 40.37
N LYS A 374 95.92 95.13 41.64
CA LYS A 374 94.71 94.50 42.18
C LYS A 374 93.44 95.31 41.93
N LYS A 375 93.51 96.62 41.66
CA LYS A 375 92.34 97.44 41.27
C LYS A 375 91.57 96.84 40.09
N TRP A 376 92.28 96.16 39.19
CA TRP A 376 91.67 95.52 38.03
C TRP A 376 90.88 94.26 38.40
N LEU A 377 91.29 93.51 39.42
CA LEU A 377 90.55 92.36 39.93
C LEU A 377 89.24 92.79 40.62
N ASP A 378 89.24 93.91 41.34
CA ASP A 378 88.01 94.47 41.93
C ASP A 378 87.01 94.90 40.85
N LYS A 379 87.50 95.60 39.81
CA LYS A 379 86.69 95.93 38.62
C LYS A 379 86.16 94.67 37.91
N LYS A 380 87.01 93.65 37.74
CA LYS A 380 86.63 92.34 37.17
C LYS A 380 85.51 91.68 37.98
N SER A 381 85.63 91.65 39.31
CA SER A 381 84.62 91.08 40.21
C SER A 381 83.28 91.82 40.12
N LYS A 382 83.31 93.16 40.02
CA LYS A 382 82.09 93.97 39.81
C LYS A 382 81.45 93.66 38.45
N ALA A 383 82.24 93.62 37.38
CA ALA A 383 81.74 93.35 36.04
C ALA A 383 81.14 91.93 35.90
N ILE A 384 81.67 90.92 36.61
CA ILE A 384 81.06 89.59 36.68
C ILE A 384 79.66 89.64 37.31
N LYS A 385 79.47 90.36 38.42
CA LYS A 385 78.14 90.52 39.04
C LYS A 385 77.15 91.25 38.13
N GLU A 386 77.62 92.21 37.34
CA GLU A 386 76.80 92.91 36.34
C GLU A 386 76.43 91.97 35.17
N LEU A 387 77.31 91.03 34.78
CA LEU A 387 77.03 89.99 33.78
C LEU A 387 75.92 89.03 34.26
N ASP A 388 75.96 88.61 35.52
CA ASP A 388 74.96 87.71 36.11
C ASP A 388 73.57 88.39 36.17
N LEU A 389 73.52 89.67 36.53
CA LEU A 389 72.27 90.46 36.50
C LEU A 389 71.70 90.58 35.08
N ILE A 390 72.54 90.72 34.05
CA ILE A 390 72.11 90.73 32.64
C ILE A 390 71.48 89.37 32.24
N LYS A 391 72.06 88.24 32.68
CA LYS A 391 71.47 86.91 32.47
C LYS A 391 70.09 86.81 33.09
N GLU A 392 69.96 87.13 34.39
CA GLU A 392 68.70 87.05 35.15
C GLU A 392 67.61 87.95 34.55
N GLN A 393 67.95 89.21 34.23
CA GLN A 393 66.99 90.16 33.63
C GLN A 393 66.46 89.67 32.28
N ASN A 394 67.31 89.17 31.38
CA ASN A 394 66.85 88.60 30.12
C ASN A 394 65.97 87.34 30.31
N GLN A 395 66.34 86.47 31.27
CA GLN A 395 65.59 85.27 31.63
C GLN A 395 64.22 85.56 32.27
N SER A 396 63.99 86.77 32.81
CA SER A 396 62.70 87.18 33.38
C SER A 396 61.69 87.71 32.34
N ILE A 397 62.14 88.15 31.17
CA ILE A 397 61.28 88.76 30.14
C ILE A 397 60.46 87.69 29.42
N ARG A 398 59.13 87.88 29.35
CA ARG A 398 58.15 87.02 28.64
C ARG A 398 57.38 87.83 27.58
N TYR A 399 56.79 87.14 26.62
CA TYR A 399 55.76 87.68 25.72
C TYR A 399 54.39 87.65 26.43
N SER A 400 53.39 88.37 25.88
CA SER A 400 52.07 88.55 26.51
C SER A 400 51.23 87.26 26.65
N ASP A 401 51.56 86.20 25.91
CA ASP A 401 50.98 84.86 26.05
C ASP A 401 51.69 84.00 27.13
N GLY A 402 52.61 84.59 27.89
CA GLY A 402 53.44 83.90 28.89
C GLY A 402 54.58 83.08 28.28
N SER A 403 54.71 83.02 26.96
CA SER A 403 55.82 82.33 26.31
C SER A 403 57.13 83.09 26.48
N ASN A 404 58.24 82.37 26.33
CA ASN A 404 59.59 82.95 26.33
C ASN A 404 60.13 83.22 24.91
N LEU A 405 59.38 82.82 23.89
CA LEU A 405 59.86 82.56 22.53
C LEU A 405 58.84 83.05 21.50
N LEU A 406 59.23 84.04 20.69
CA LEU A 406 58.37 84.68 19.69
C LEU A 406 57.73 83.67 18.71
N ILE A 407 58.46 82.60 18.36
CA ILE A 407 57.99 81.57 17.42
C ILE A 407 56.73 80.82 17.92
N TYR A 408 56.57 80.60 19.23
CA TYR A 408 55.37 79.95 19.76
C TYR A 408 54.16 80.87 19.66
N LYS A 409 54.32 82.16 19.95
CA LYS A 409 53.24 83.14 19.80
C LYS A 409 52.83 83.32 18.33
N ILE A 410 53.79 83.40 17.40
CA ILE A 410 53.52 83.46 15.95
C ILE A 410 52.71 82.23 15.51
N ARG A 411 53.12 81.01 15.90
CA ARG A 411 52.37 79.77 15.56
C ARG A 411 50.95 79.79 16.11
N ASN A 412 50.76 80.20 17.38
CA ASN A 412 49.43 80.32 17.99
C ASN A 412 48.53 81.33 17.25
N ASN A 413 49.10 82.47 16.81
CA ASN A 413 48.38 83.48 16.03
C ASN A 413 47.95 82.92 14.66
N ILE A 414 48.83 82.19 13.97
CA ILE A 414 48.55 81.57 12.67
C ILE A 414 47.44 80.51 12.79
N GLU A 415 47.51 79.61 13.78
CA GLU A 415 46.51 78.56 13.99
C GLU A 415 45.13 79.15 14.35
N LYS A 416 45.08 80.19 15.18
CA LYS A 416 43.83 80.91 15.47
C LYS A 416 43.23 81.53 14.20
N TRP A 417 44.05 82.21 13.40
CA TRP A 417 43.62 82.84 12.16
C TRP A 417 43.11 81.80 11.14
N LYS A 418 43.83 80.69 10.98
CA LYS A 418 43.47 79.54 10.12
C LYS A 418 42.12 78.93 10.51
N LYS A 419 41.87 78.78 11.82
CA LYS A 419 40.58 78.31 12.31
C LYS A 419 39.45 79.24 11.88
N GLU A 420 39.55 80.52 12.23
CA GLU A 420 38.49 81.52 12.03
C GLU A 420 38.21 81.79 10.53
N ASN A 421 39.24 81.75 9.67
CA ASN A 421 39.16 82.20 8.27
C ASN A 421 39.14 81.06 7.23
N ILE A 422 39.33 79.81 7.64
CA ILE A 422 39.30 78.64 6.74
C ILE A 422 38.42 77.53 7.33
N VAL A 423 38.78 77.00 8.51
CA VAL A 423 38.11 75.82 9.09
C VAL A 423 36.64 76.11 9.42
N ASP A 424 36.37 77.22 10.11
CA ASP A 424 35.01 77.60 10.51
C ASP A 424 34.13 77.94 9.29
N ILE A 425 34.71 78.39 8.16
CA ILE A 425 33.98 78.64 6.91
C ILE A 425 33.58 77.30 6.25
N ILE A 426 34.52 76.35 6.18
CA ILE A 426 34.27 75.01 5.62
C ILE A 426 33.16 74.31 6.41
N GLU A 427 33.27 74.28 7.74
CA GLU A 427 32.30 73.54 8.57
C GLU A 427 30.92 74.21 8.56
N LYS A 428 30.83 75.56 8.61
CA LYS A 428 29.55 76.25 8.47
C LYS A 428 28.89 76.01 7.12
N ASN A 429 29.63 76.10 6.01
CA ASN A 429 29.10 75.80 4.68
C ASN A 429 28.61 74.34 4.58
N LYS A 430 29.37 73.39 5.13
CA LYS A 430 28.97 71.97 5.21
C LYS A 430 27.71 71.76 6.05
N VAL A 431 27.55 72.47 7.16
CA VAL A 431 26.33 72.42 7.99
C VAL A 431 25.12 73.00 7.25
N THR A 432 25.25 74.16 6.58
CA THR A 432 24.14 74.76 5.82
C THR A 432 23.75 73.94 4.60
N VAL A 433 24.73 73.38 3.87
CA VAL A 433 24.48 72.46 2.74
C VAL A 433 23.86 71.15 3.20
N GLY A 434 24.37 70.56 4.30
CA GLY A 434 23.82 69.34 4.90
C GLY A 434 22.37 69.52 5.31
N ARG A 435 22.06 70.60 6.04
CA ARG A 435 20.69 70.91 6.46
C ARG A 435 19.76 71.08 5.26
N LEU A 436 20.12 71.92 4.27
CA LEU A 436 19.28 72.14 3.10
C LEU A 436 19.02 70.83 2.32
N THR A 437 20.05 69.99 2.18
CA THR A 437 19.92 68.66 1.55
C THR A 437 18.92 67.78 2.30
N THR A 438 19.03 67.67 3.62
CA THR A 438 18.13 66.82 4.43
C THR A 438 16.69 67.32 4.43
N GLU A 439 16.47 68.63 4.53
CA GLU A 439 15.12 69.23 4.53
C GLU A 439 14.45 69.04 3.15
N LEU A 440 15.19 69.18 2.05
CA LEU A 440 14.72 68.88 0.70
C LEU A 440 14.45 67.39 0.47
N GLU A 441 15.28 66.49 1.00
CA GLU A 441 15.04 65.04 0.93
C GLU A 441 13.74 64.64 1.63
N GLN A 442 13.44 65.24 2.78
CA GLN A 442 12.17 65.04 3.47
C GLN A 442 11.00 65.61 2.66
N ALA A 443 11.11 66.84 2.15
CA ALA A 443 10.06 67.50 1.38
C ALA A 443 9.75 66.80 0.03
N LEU A 444 10.75 66.22 -0.62
CA LEU A 444 10.60 65.40 -1.83
C LEU A 444 10.23 63.94 -1.52
N GLY A 445 10.21 63.54 -0.25
CA GLY A 445 9.92 62.16 0.17
C GLY A 445 10.94 61.16 -0.38
N ILE A 446 12.22 61.46 -0.27
CA ILE A 446 13.35 60.60 -0.64
C ILE A 446 13.82 59.87 0.61
N ASN A 447 13.71 58.53 0.62
CA ASN A 447 14.24 57.70 1.71
C ASN A 447 15.47 56.92 1.23
N ARG A 448 16.67 57.45 1.51
CA ARG A 448 17.95 56.81 1.15
C ARG A 448 18.13 55.40 1.74
N ASN A 449 17.59 55.13 2.93
CA ASN A 449 17.67 53.79 3.52
C ASN A 449 16.78 52.79 2.77
N ALA A 450 15.55 53.18 2.42
CA ALA A 450 14.65 52.31 1.64
C ALA A 450 15.17 52.00 0.23
N ILE A 451 15.92 52.93 -0.38
CA ILE A 451 16.64 52.67 -1.65
C ILE A 451 17.72 51.62 -1.42
N ARG A 452 18.63 51.87 -0.46
CA ARG A 452 19.77 50.99 -0.16
C ARG A 452 19.33 49.59 0.26
N GLU A 453 18.30 49.45 1.09
CA GLU A 453 17.75 48.16 1.52
C GLU A 453 17.23 47.32 0.35
N ARG A 454 16.61 47.96 -0.66
CA ARG A 454 16.14 47.29 -1.88
C ARG A 454 17.29 46.92 -2.82
N GLU A 455 18.29 47.78 -2.96
CA GLU A 455 19.53 47.48 -3.72
C GLU A 455 20.29 46.30 -3.09
N GLU A 456 20.54 46.35 -1.78
CA GLU A 456 21.20 45.27 -1.01
C GLU A 456 20.42 43.94 -1.08
N LEU A 457 19.08 43.98 -1.14
CA LEU A 457 18.24 42.78 -1.32
C LEU A 457 18.38 42.20 -2.74
N ILE A 458 18.28 43.03 -3.78
CA ILE A 458 18.43 42.60 -5.18
C ILE A 458 19.82 42.01 -5.43
N ASP A 459 20.88 42.66 -4.95
CA ASP A 459 22.25 42.15 -5.08
C ASP A 459 22.48 40.84 -4.32
N ARG A 460 21.83 40.66 -3.16
CA ARG A 460 21.88 39.40 -2.41
C ARG A 460 21.23 38.25 -3.19
N VAL A 461 20.03 38.47 -3.71
CA VAL A 461 19.31 37.46 -4.51
C VAL A 461 20.11 37.15 -5.78
N LYS A 462 20.65 38.17 -6.47
CA LYS A 462 21.51 38.01 -7.65
C LYS A 462 22.74 37.14 -7.40
N LYS A 463 23.45 37.36 -6.29
CA LYS A 463 24.62 36.54 -5.91
C LYS A 463 24.24 35.07 -5.68
N GLU A 464 23.08 34.82 -5.08
CA GLU A 464 22.60 33.44 -4.88
C GLU A 464 22.15 32.81 -6.21
N VAL A 465 21.53 33.57 -7.13
CA VAL A 465 21.25 33.09 -8.50
C VAL A 465 22.54 32.69 -9.23
N THR A 466 23.58 33.52 -9.19
CA THR A 466 24.89 33.18 -9.80
C THR A 466 25.47 31.91 -9.19
N ARG A 467 25.50 31.81 -7.86
CA ARG A 467 25.99 30.61 -7.15
C ARG A 467 25.21 29.35 -7.50
N LEU A 468 23.88 29.42 -7.57
CA LEU A 468 23.03 28.27 -7.94
C LEU A 468 23.21 27.87 -9.40
N LYS A 469 23.41 28.85 -10.29
CA LYS A 469 23.76 28.62 -11.69
C LYS A 469 25.13 27.94 -11.81
N ASP A 470 26.14 28.39 -11.08
CA ASP A 470 27.47 27.76 -11.04
C ASP A 470 27.39 26.30 -10.55
N ILE A 471 26.53 26.01 -9.56
CA ILE A 471 26.27 24.63 -9.11
C ILE A 471 25.65 23.80 -10.25
N TYR A 472 24.61 24.31 -10.90
CA TYR A 472 23.95 23.64 -12.03
C TYR A 472 24.90 23.38 -13.21
N ASP A 473 25.71 24.38 -13.60
CA ASP A 473 26.63 24.28 -14.73
C ASP A 473 27.75 23.24 -14.47
N ASN A 474 28.20 23.11 -13.22
CA ASN A 474 29.27 22.18 -12.82
C ASN A 474 28.79 20.75 -12.54
N ILE A 475 27.50 20.51 -12.24
CA ILE A 475 26.96 19.16 -12.13
C ILE A 475 26.88 18.54 -13.53
N ASN A 476 27.75 17.57 -13.83
CA ASN A 476 27.78 16.82 -15.08
C ASN A 476 28.14 15.35 -14.80
N PRO A 477 27.52 14.37 -15.48
CA PRO A 477 27.94 12.97 -15.37
C PRO A 477 29.38 12.77 -15.84
N ASP A 478 30.07 11.75 -15.32
CA ASP A 478 31.39 11.39 -15.83
C ASP A 478 31.31 11.04 -17.34
N PRO A 479 32.18 11.59 -18.20
CA PRO A 479 32.11 11.33 -19.64
C PRO A 479 32.23 9.86 -20.04
N ASN A 480 32.94 9.03 -19.26
CA ASN A 480 33.09 7.60 -19.51
C ASN A 480 31.81 6.85 -19.13
N ASP A 481 31.23 7.15 -17.95
CA ASP A 481 29.94 6.56 -17.55
C ASP A 481 28.82 6.99 -18.53
N LEU A 482 28.84 8.25 -18.99
CA LEU A 482 27.86 8.78 -19.95
C LEU A 482 27.95 8.08 -21.32
N ALA A 483 29.16 7.71 -21.77
CA ALA A 483 29.34 6.95 -23.00
C ALA A 483 28.69 5.55 -22.94
N LEU A 484 28.59 4.96 -21.75
CA LEU A 484 27.97 3.65 -21.53
C LEU A 484 26.42 3.70 -21.52
N MET A 485 25.79 4.88 -21.51
CA MET A 485 24.32 4.99 -21.43
C MET A 485 23.57 4.26 -22.55
N GLN A 486 24.11 4.22 -23.78
CA GLN A 486 23.48 3.47 -24.88
C GLN A 486 23.53 1.95 -24.69
N GLU A 487 24.50 1.43 -23.94
CA GLU A 487 24.55 0.01 -23.56
C GLU A 487 23.70 -0.25 -22.32
N TYR A 488 23.71 0.67 -21.36
CA TYR A 488 22.86 0.62 -20.17
C TYR A 488 21.37 0.54 -20.51
N THR A 489 20.86 1.36 -21.44
CA THR A 489 19.46 1.26 -21.88
C THR A 489 19.13 -0.11 -22.46
N LYS A 490 20.02 -0.71 -23.27
CA LYS A 490 19.82 -2.06 -23.82
C LYS A 490 19.87 -3.14 -22.74
N VAL A 491 20.71 -2.97 -21.73
CA VAL A 491 20.77 -3.87 -20.56
C VAL A 491 19.51 -3.75 -19.70
N LEU A 492 18.95 -2.54 -19.54
CA LEU A 492 17.66 -2.33 -18.90
C LEU A 492 16.52 -2.98 -19.68
N GLU A 493 16.43 -2.79 -21.00
CA GLU A 493 15.42 -3.45 -21.85
C GLU A 493 15.48 -5.00 -21.73
N LEU A 494 16.69 -5.56 -21.68
CA LEU A 494 16.90 -7.00 -21.47
C LEU A 494 16.46 -7.46 -20.07
N LEU A 495 16.81 -6.70 -19.02
CA LEU A 495 16.41 -6.99 -17.65
C LEU A 495 14.89 -6.84 -17.45
N GLU A 496 14.27 -5.80 -18.01
CA GLU A 496 12.84 -5.55 -17.96
C GLU A 496 12.06 -6.68 -18.63
N LYS A 497 12.51 -7.15 -19.79
CA LYS A 497 11.92 -8.29 -20.47
C LYS A 497 11.97 -9.57 -19.60
N GLU A 498 13.15 -9.95 -19.11
CA GLU A 498 13.26 -11.15 -18.26
C GLU A 498 12.50 -10.98 -16.93
N GLN A 499 12.37 -9.76 -16.40
CA GLN A 499 11.56 -9.46 -15.22
C GLN A 499 10.05 -9.58 -15.50
N ILE A 500 9.57 -9.18 -16.69
CA ILE A 500 8.19 -9.42 -17.14
C ILE A 500 7.92 -10.91 -17.28
N ASP A 501 8.82 -11.65 -17.94
CA ASP A 501 8.74 -13.11 -18.09
C ASP A 501 8.73 -13.82 -16.71
N LEU A 502 9.54 -13.33 -15.76
CA LEU A 502 9.55 -13.81 -14.37
C LEU A 502 8.23 -13.52 -13.66
N ASP A 503 7.72 -12.29 -13.76
CA ASP A 503 6.47 -11.86 -13.14
C ASP A 503 5.28 -12.68 -13.64
N GLU A 504 5.21 -12.96 -14.94
CA GLU A 504 4.19 -13.81 -15.53
C GLU A 504 4.33 -15.27 -15.07
N ALA A 505 5.56 -15.81 -15.08
CA ALA A 505 5.82 -17.17 -14.60
C ALA A 505 5.47 -17.33 -13.10
N VAL A 506 5.78 -16.33 -12.26
CA VAL A 506 5.43 -16.29 -10.83
C VAL A 506 3.91 -16.15 -10.64
N LYS A 507 3.22 -15.29 -11.41
CA LYS A 507 1.75 -15.18 -11.39
C LYS A 507 1.09 -16.49 -11.77
N ARG A 508 1.56 -17.17 -12.82
CA ARG A 508 1.05 -18.49 -13.23
C ARG A 508 1.35 -19.57 -12.19
N LEU A 509 2.56 -19.63 -11.65
CA LEU A 509 2.93 -20.57 -10.59
C LEU A 509 2.09 -20.37 -9.32
N LYS A 510 1.85 -19.12 -8.93
CA LYS A 510 0.96 -18.78 -7.82
C LYS A 510 -0.47 -19.22 -8.11
N TYR A 511 -1.02 -18.89 -9.29
CA TYR A 511 -2.36 -19.32 -9.70
C TYR A 511 -2.51 -20.85 -9.65
N LEU A 512 -1.52 -21.61 -10.14
CA LEU A 512 -1.54 -23.07 -10.09
C LEU A 512 -1.49 -23.62 -8.66
N LYS A 513 -0.72 -23.00 -7.76
CA LYS A 513 -0.64 -23.39 -6.34
C LYS A 513 -1.90 -23.03 -5.55
N ASP A 514 -2.42 -21.81 -5.74
CA ASP A 514 -3.59 -21.31 -5.03
C ASP A 514 -4.86 -22.09 -5.43
N ASN A 515 -4.96 -22.53 -6.69
CA ASN A 515 -6.04 -23.36 -7.20
C ASN A 515 -5.73 -24.88 -7.18
N LEU A 516 -4.71 -25.33 -6.44
CA LEU A 516 -4.31 -26.73 -6.40
C LEU A 516 -5.31 -27.59 -5.61
N VAL A 517 -6.35 -28.07 -6.29
CA VAL A 517 -7.27 -29.09 -5.77
C VAL A 517 -6.81 -30.47 -6.22
N LEU A 518 -6.32 -31.26 -5.26
CA LEU A 518 -5.98 -32.67 -5.44
C LEU A 518 -7.12 -33.57 -4.95
N ASN A 519 -7.36 -34.66 -5.67
CA ASN A 519 -8.19 -35.77 -5.21
C ASN A 519 -7.50 -36.44 -4.00
N ASP A 520 -8.04 -36.29 -2.78
CA ASP A 520 -7.62 -37.14 -1.65
C ASP A 520 -8.32 -38.49 -1.75
N LEU A 521 -7.56 -39.57 -1.62
CA LEU A 521 -8.00 -40.96 -1.78
C LEU A 521 -7.57 -41.83 -0.59
N ARG A 522 -7.00 -41.24 0.46
CA ARG A 522 -6.55 -41.94 1.66
C ARG A 522 -7.71 -42.15 2.63
N ASN A 523 -7.87 -43.38 3.11
CA ASN A 523 -8.95 -43.79 4.02
C ASN A 523 -10.36 -43.58 3.43
N ILE A 524 -10.49 -43.70 2.10
CA ILE A 524 -11.79 -43.75 1.45
C ILE A 524 -12.28 -45.20 1.48
N GLY A 525 -13.26 -45.46 2.35
CA GLY A 525 -13.73 -46.80 2.74
C GLY A 525 -13.05 -47.31 4.02
N GLU A 526 -13.65 -48.29 4.68
CA GLU A 526 -13.09 -48.95 5.86
C GLU A 526 -13.35 -50.46 5.82
N ASN A 527 -12.33 -51.24 6.20
CA ASN A 527 -12.37 -52.69 6.38
C ASN A 527 -12.86 -53.49 5.15
N SER A 528 -12.75 -52.92 3.93
CA SER A 528 -13.17 -53.59 2.70
C SER A 528 -12.12 -54.61 2.20
N ILE A 529 -12.55 -55.80 1.78
CA ILE A 529 -11.66 -56.90 1.41
C ILE A 529 -12.02 -57.45 0.03
N ALA A 530 -11.13 -57.30 -0.97
CA ALA A 530 -11.32 -57.75 -2.34
C ALA A 530 -10.25 -58.78 -2.74
N LEU A 531 -10.62 -60.06 -2.88
CA LEU A 531 -9.68 -61.18 -3.07
C LEU A 531 -9.98 -61.97 -4.35
N GLY A 532 -9.11 -61.89 -5.36
CA GLY A 532 -9.18 -62.71 -6.57
C GLY A 532 -9.01 -61.90 -7.87
N ILE A 533 -9.90 -62.10 -8.84
CA ILE A 533 -9.80 -61.50 -10.18
C ILE A 533 -10.99 -60.58 -10.46
N ASN A 534 -10.74 -59.35 -10.90
CA ASN A 534 -11.77 -58.36 -11.27
C ASN A 534 -12.85 -58.11 -10.17
N ASN A 535 -12.54 -58.31 -8.88
CA ASN A 535 -13.50 -58.01 -7.82
C ASN A 535 -13.45 -56.52 -7.46
N ILE A 536 -14.59 -55.87 -7.29
CA ILE A 536 -14.71 -54.48 -6.82
C ILE A 536 -15.53 -54.52 -5.53
N VAL A 537 -14.93 -54.11 -4.43
CA VAL A 537 -15.56 -54.04 -3.10
C VAL A 537 -15.44 -52.62 -2.61
N SER A 538 -16.58 -51.94 -2.50
CA SER A 538 -16.66 -50.51 -2.13
C SER A 538 -17.48 -50.25 -0.87
N GLY A 539 -18.32 -51.21 -0.46
CA GLY A 539 -19.00 -51.17 0.84
C GLY A 539 -18.03 -51.35 2.01
N ARG A 540 -18.36 -50.72 3.13
CA ARG A 540 -17.63 -50.81 4.40
C ARG A 540 -17.85 -52.16 5.05
N ASN A 541 -16.82 -52.69 5.70
CA ASN A 541 -16.80 -54.04 6.30
C ASN A 541 -17.09 -55.20 5.34
N SER A 542 -17.21 -54.93 4.03
CA SER A 542 -17.65 -55.91 3.04
C SER A 542 -16.47 -56.71 2.48
N ILE A 543 -16.76 -57.96 2.09
CA ILE A 543 -15.81 -58.94 1.56
C ILE A 543 -16.31 -59.44 0.21
N GLY A 544 -15.51 -59.30 -0.84
CA GLY A 544 -15.74 -59.88 -2.16
C GLY A 544 -14.61 -60.82 -2.56
N MET A 545 -14.91 -62.11 -2.70
CA MET A 545 -13.93 -63.15 -3.02
C MET A 545 -14.33 -63.99 -4.23
N GLY A 546 -13.37 -64.19 -5.14
CA GLY A 546 -13.54 -65.01 -6.33
C GLY A 546 -13.27 -64.24 -7.63
N VAL A 547 -14.23 -64.20 -8.55
CA VAL A 547 -14.03 -63.62 -9.89
C VAL A 547 -15.20 -62.71 -10.33
N ASP A 548 -14.92 -61.54 -10.89
CA ASP A 548 -15.93 -60.61 -11.44
C ASP A 548 -17.04 -60.20 -10.45
N ASN A 549 -16.79 -60.14 -9.13
CA ASN A 549 -17.81 -59.76 -8.15
C ASN A 549 -17.78 -58.25 -7.87
N ILE A 550 -18.95 -57.61 -7.80
CA ILE A 550 -19.11 -56.19 -7.46
C ILE A 550 -19.92 -56.10 -6.16
N VAL A 551 -19.37 -55.47 -5.13
CA VAL A 551 -19.96 -55.38 -3.78
C VAL A 551 -20.00 -53.93 -3.34
N LEU A 552 -21.15 -53.27 -3.52
CA LEU A 552 -21.32 -51.84 -3.23
C LEU A 552 -22.03 -51.54 -1.92
N GLY A 553 -22.75 -52.53 -1.35
CA GLY A 553 -23.41 -52.42 -0.04
C GLY A 553 -22.48 -52.76 1.14
N ASP A 554 -22.80 -52.20 2.30
CA ASP A 554 -22.07 -52.32 3.56
C ASP A 554 -22.42 -53.63 4.29
N ASP A 555 -21.46 -54.17 5.05
CA ASP A 555 -21.61 -55.39 5.86
C ASP A 555 -22.02 -56.63 5.02
N VAL A 556 -21.47 -56.74 3.80
CA VAL A 556 -21.78 -57.81 2.82
C VAL A 556 -20.61 -58.79 2.64
N ILE A 557 -20.90 -60.10 2.59
CA ILE A 557 -19.93 -61.14 2.22
C ILE A 557 -20.36 -61.84 0.92
N ALA A 558 -19.70 -61.55 -0.19
CA ALA A 558 -19.94 -62.16 -1.51
C ALA A 558 -18.79 -63.10 -1.91
N LEU A 559 -19.04 -64.42 -1.92
CA LEU A 559 -18.06 -65.45 -2.28
C LEU A 559 -18.53 -66.23 -3.52
N GLY A 560 -17.94 -65.97 -4.68
CA GLY A 560 -18.37 -66.64 -5.91
C GLY A 560 -17.85 -66.01 -7.21
N ARG A 561 -18.71 -66.01 -8.23
CA ARG A 561 -18.39 -65.39 -9.53
C ARG A 561 -19.56 -64.59 -10.08
N ASN A 562 -19.30 -63.40 -10.60
CA ASN A 562 -20.33 -62.56 -11.23
C ASN A 562 -21.51 -62.29 -10.27
N ILE A 563 -21.21 -62.05 -8.98
CA ILE A 563 -22.17 -61.55 -7.99
C ILE A 563 -22.15 -60.02 -8.10
N ASN A 564 -23.31 -59.39 -8.27
CA ASN A 564 -23.47 -57.95 -8.20
C ASN A 564 -24.36 -57.60 -6.99
N VAL A 565 -23.83 -56.76 -6.09
CA VAL A 565 -24.52 -56.29 -4.88
C VAL A 565 -24.65 -54.78 -4.96
N GLU A 566 -25.88 -54.31 -5.07
CA GLU A 566 -26.21 -52.89 -5.15
C GLU A 566 -26.05 -52.18 -3.80
N ARG A 567 -25.93 -50.85 -3.81
CA ARG A 567 -25.63 -50.03 -2.61
C ARG A 567 -26.65 -50.14 -1.48
N GLU A 568 -27.89 -50.51 -1.81
CA GLU A 568 -29.01 -50.63 -0.88
C GLU A 568 -29.05 -52.01 -0.20
N ILE A 569 -28.23 -52.96 -0.65
CA ILE A 569 -28.20 -54.33 -0.17
C ILE A 569 -27.10 -54.49 0.87
N ASN A 570 -27.50 -54.44 2.15
CA ASN A 570 -26.61 -54.55 3.32
C ASN A 570 -26.94 -55.82 4.12
N ASP A 571 -26.08 -56.20 5.07
CA ASP A 571 -26.28 -57.34 5.99
C ASP A 571 -26.52 -58.67 5.25
N ALA A 572 -25.77 -58.93 4.17
CA ALA A 572 -26.04 -60.02 3.24
C ALA A 572 -24.86 -60.97 3.05
N ILE A 573 -25.13 -62.28 2.98
CA ILE A 573 -24.13 -63.29 2.61
C ILE A 573 -24.57 -63.90 1.27
N ILE A 574 -23.75 -63.74 0.23
CA ILE A 574 -24.05 -64.21 -1.13
C ILE A 574 -23.01 -65.24 -1.56
N LEU A 575 -23.45 -66.47 -1.85
CA LEU A 575 -22.58 -67.58 -2.21
C LEU A 575 -22.89 -68.12 -3.62
N GLY A 576 -21.84 -68.36 -4.40
CA GLY A 576 -21.90 -69.02 -5.70
C GLY A 576 -22.08 -68.09 -6.90
N LYS A 577 -22.06 -68.68 -8.11
CA LYS A 577 -22.08 -67.94 -9.38
C LYS A 577 -23.44 -67.24 -9.60
N GLU A 578 -23.43 -65.95 -10.00
CA GLU A 578 -24.64 -65.20 -10.40
C GLU A 578 -25.76 -65.19 -9.34
N SER A 579 -25.43 -65.39 -8.07
CA SER A 579 -26.43 -65.37 -7.00
C SER A 579 -26.99 -63.95 -6.80
N LYS A 580 -28.33 -63.85 -6.67
CA LYS A 580 -29.04 -62.58 -6.51
C LYS A 580 -28.91 -62.12 -5.06
N ALA A 581 -28.30 -60.96 -4.84
CA ALA A 581 -28.16 -60.41 -3.50
C ALA A 581 -29.52 -59.96 -2.94
N ILE A 582 -29.72 -60.13 -1.63
CA ILE A 582 -30.92 -59.73 -0.87
C ILE A 582 -30.44 -59.35 0.53
N SER A 583 -30.89 -58.21 1.06
CA SER A 583 -30.50 -57.71 2.38
C SER A 583 -30.99 -58.64 3.51
N ASN A 584 -30.25 -58.74 4.61
CA ASN A 584 -30.59 -59.60 5.76
C ASN A 584 -30.78 -61.08 5.39
N ALA A 585 -30.07 -61.59 4.38
CA ALA A 585 -30.27 -62.94 3.86
C ALA A 585 -28.97 -63.68 3.50
N LEU A 586 -29.00 -65.01 3.64
CA LEU A 586 -28.07 -65.93 3.00
C LEU A 586 -28.61 -66.30 1.61
N SER A 587 -28.10 -65.66 0.56
CA SER A 587 -28.45 -65.98 -0.82
C SER A 587 -27.45 -66.95 -1.43
N ILE A 588 -27.96 -68.06 -1.97
CA ILE A 588 -27.15 -69.12 -2.59
C ILE A 588 -27.47 -69.34 -4.08
N GLY A 589 -28.26 -68.47 -4.71
CA GLY A 589 -28.69 -68.66 -6.10
C GLY A 589 -29.51 -67.50 -6.66
N ASN A 590 -30.17 -67.73 -7.79
CA ASN A 590 -31.14 -66.82 -8.38
C ASN A 590 -32.33 -67.61 -8.94
N GLU A 591 -33.38 -66.92 -9.40
CA GLU A 591 -34.64 -67.50 -9.92
C GLU A 591 -34.42 -68.54 -11.04
N ASN A 592 -33.36 -68.41 -11.84
CA ASN A 592 -33.00 -69.31 -12.93
C ASN A 592 -31.90 -70.33 -12.58
N ASN A 593 -31.24 -70.17 -11.42
CA ASN A 593 -30.08 -70.96 -10.98
C ASN A 593 -30.17 -71.21 -9.47
N LEU A 594 -31.21 -71.96 -9.09
CA LEU A 594 -31.46 -72.39 -7.71
C LEU A 594 -30.43 -73.45 -7.29
N ARG A 595 -30.01 -73.42 -6.02
CA ARG A 595 -29.04 -74.37 -5.46
C ARG A 595 -29.65 -75.19 -4.33
N LYS A 596 -29.18 -76.43 -4.20
CA LYS A 596 -29.55 -77.32 -3.10
C LYS A 596 -28.62 -77.09 -1.92
N ILE A 597 -29.18 -76.90 -0.73
CA ILE A 597 -28.44 -77.09 0.52
C ILE A 597 -28.41 -78.60 0.78
N VAL A 598 -27.22 -79.18 0.82
CA VAL A 598 -27.00 -80.63 1.02
C VAL A 598 -26.18 -80.85 2.29
N TYR A 599 -26.36 -82.01 2.93
CA TYR A 599 -25.83 -82.30 4.27
C TYR A 599 -26.36 -81.37 5.38
N LEU A 600 -27.58 -80.83 5.21
CA LEU A 600 -28.32 -80.18 6.28
C LEU A 600 -28.90 -81.24 7.23
N ASP A 601 -28.48 -81.23 8.50
CA ASP A 601 -29.02 -82.11 9.53
C ASP A 601 -30.50 -81.75 9.86
N LYS A 602 -31.16 -82.53 10.70
CA LYS A 602 -32.55 -82.27 11.10
C LYS A 602 -32.61 -81.10 12.08
N GLY A 603 -33.21 -79.98 11.65
CA GLY A 603 -33.51 -78.87 12.56
C GLY A 603 -34.52 -79.25 13.63
N ASN A 604 -34.44 -78.66 14.81
CA ASN A 604 -35.38 -78.90 15.90
C ASN A 604 -36.81 -78.44 15.50
N ILE A 605 -37.84 -79.24 15.80
CA ILE A 605 -39.24 -78.91 15.49
C ILE A 605 -39.95 -78.51 16.78
N SER A 606 -40.13 -77.21 16.99
CA SER A 606 -40.88 -76.64 18.10
C SER A 606 -41.51 -75.29 17.70
N GLU A 607 -42.47 -74.80 18.47
CA GLU A 607 -43.21 -73.55 18.20
C GLU A 607 -42.31 -72.32 18.02
N ASN A 608 -41.16 -72.28 18.72
CA ASN A 608 -40.21 -71.18 18.68
C ASN A 608 -38.93 -71.49 17.86
N SER A 609 -38.94 -72.55 17.04
CA SER A 609 -37.76 -72.92 16.25
C SER A 609 -37.62 -72.05 15.01
N SER A 610 -36.43 -71.47 14.84
CA SER A 610 -36.00 -70.77 13.62
C SER A 610 -34.96 -71.57 12.82
N GLU A 611 -34.83 -72.88 13.09
CA GLU A 611 -33.85 -73.74 12.43
C GLU A 611 -34.31 -74.17 11.01
N ALA A 612 -33.36 -74.30 10.08
CA ALA A 612 -33.65 -74.81 8.75
C ALA A 612 -33.93 -76.33 8.80
N ILE A 613 -35.12 -76.74 8.36
CA ILE A 613 -35.51 -78.16 8.28
C ILE A 613 -35.11 -78.78 6.95
N ASN A 614 -34.81 -80.08 6.96
CA ASN A 614 -34.48 -80.84 5.75
C ASN A 614 -35.68 -81.64 5.19
N GLY A 615 -35.55 -82.10 3.94
CA GLY A 615 -36.62 -82.79 3.23
C GLY A 615 -37.13 -84.07 3.90
N SER A 616 -36.32 -84.74 4.74
CA SER A 616 -36.77 -85.93 5.49
C SER A 616 -37.79 -85.60 6.58
N GLN A 617 -37.72 -84.39 7.14
CA GLN A 617 -38.65 -83.91 8.16
C GLN A 617 -40.01 -83.58 7.54
N LEU A 618 -40.00 -82.84 6.43
CA LEU A 618 -41.22 -82.56 5.67
C LEU A 618 -41.87 -83.85 5.14
N PHE A 619 -41.08 -84.78 4.61
CA PHE A 619 -41.57 -86.09 4.19
C PHE A 619 -42.19 -86.89 5.35
N SER A 620 -41.62 -86.80 6.55
CA SER A 620 -42.17 -87.43 7.76
C SER A 620 -43.51 -86.83 8.18
N VAL A 621 -43.74 -85.53 7.95
CA VAL A 621 -45.03 -84.85 8.24
C VAL A 621 -46.09 -85.21 7.18
N ILE A 622 -45.72 -85.22 5.89
CA ILE A 622 -46.65 -85.49 4.78
C ILE A 622 -47.14 -86.95 4.78
N ASN A 623 -46.30 -87.91 5.16
CA ASN A 623 -46.62 -89.34 5.17
C ASN A 623 -46.93 -89.87 6.58
N ALA A 624 -47.33 -89.00 7.51
CA ALA A 624 -47.45 -89.37 8.91
C ALA A 624 -48.67 -90.27 9.19
N ASP A 625 -48.40 -91.47 9.69
CA ASP A 625 -49.42 -92.39 10.17
C ASP A 625 -50.11 -91.86 11.45
N THR A 626 -51.41 -91.59 11.35
CA THR A 626 -52.45 -91.34 12.37
C THR A 626 -52.19 -90.45 13.61
N ASN A 627 -50.97 -90.09 13.99
CA ASN A 627 -50.63 -89.41 15.25
C ASN A 627 -49.99 -88.02 15.07
N VAL A 628 -49.82 -87.55 13.83
CA VAL A 628 -49.36 -86.18 13.51
C VAL A 628 -50.52 -85.31 12.99
N ILE A 629 -51.60 -85.92 12.50
CA ILE A 629 -52.84 -85.21 12.15
C ILE A 629 -53.60 -84.91 13.44
N ASN A 630 -53.90 -83.64 13.70
CA ASN A 630 -54.85 -83.25 14.75
C ASN A 630 -56.27 -83.67 14.33
N LYS A 631 -56.65 -84.90 14.70
CA LYS A 631 -57.92 -85.54 14.36
C LYS A 631 -59.13 -84.78 14.91
N GLU A 632 -59.01 -84.10 16.05
CA GLU A 632 -60.12 -83.34 16.64
C GLU A 632 -60.45 -82.13 15.76
N LYS A 633 -59.43 -81.34 15.43
CA LYS A 633 -59.59 -80.13 14.60
C LYS A 633 -60.12 -80.45 13.19
N TRP A 634 -59.66 -81.54 12.58
CA TRP A 634 -60.21 -82.01 11.30
C TRP A 634 -61.65 -82.53 11.41
N ARG A 635 -62.04 -83.15 12.52
CA ARG A 635 -63.43 -83.59 12.76
C ARG A 635 -64.38 -82.41 12.95
N GLU A 636 -63.94 -81.35 13.63
CA GLU A 636 -64.71 -80.12 13.78
C GLU A 636 -64.96 -79.46 12.41
N THR A 637 -63.91 -79.18 11.63
CA THR A 637 -64.04 -78.53 10.32
C THR A 637 -64.85 -79.34 9.31
N LEU A 638 -64.80 -80.68 9.35
CA LEU A 638 -65.58 -81.53 8.43
C LEU A 638 -67.06 -81.69 8.83
N ASN A 639 -67.42 -81.38 10.07
CA ASN A 639 -68.78 -81.45 10.61
C ASN A 639 -69.46 -80.07 10.70
N GLU A 640 -68.73 -79.00 10.44
CA GLU A 640 -69.22 -77.62 10.52
C GLU A 640 -70.32 -77.36 9.49
N GLY A 641 -71.48 -76.87 9.95
CA GLY A 641 -72.65 -76.64 9.10
C GLY A 641 -73.46 -77.89 8.70
N SER A 642 -73.23 -79.04 9.34
CA SER A 642 -73.97 -80.27 9.01
C SER A 642 -75.41 -80.31 9.58
N ASP A 643 -76.40 -80.49 8.70
CA ASP A 643 -77.79 -80.77 9.07
C ASP A 643 -78.28 -82.06 8.40
N ILE A 644 -78.60 -83.05 9.22
CA ILE A 644 -79.07 -84.37 8.78
C ILE A 644 -80.51 -84.35 8.26
N ASN A 645 -81.29 -83.29 8.55
CA ASN A 645 -82.65 -83.12 8.05
C ASN A 645 -82.68 -82.51 6.63
N ASN A 646 -81.59 -81.84 6.21
CA ASN A 646 -81.49 -81.17 4.92
C ASN A 646 -80.07 -81.31 4.35
N PRO A 647 -79.70 -82.50 3.80
CA PRO A 647 -78.31 -82.84 3.54
C PRO A 647 -77.61 -81.95 2.50
N THR A 648 -76.51 -81.31 2.90
CA THR A 648 -75.71 -80.34 2.11
C THR A 648 -74.35 -80.89 1.64
N ASN A 649 -74.18 -82.21 1.57
CA ASN A 649 -72.90 -82.91 1.31
C ASN A 649 -71.78 -82.73 2.37
N THR A 650 -72.10 -82.21 3.56
CA THR A 650 -71.22 -82.21 4.75
C THR A 650 -71.17 -83.59 5.43
N LEU A 651 -70.07 -83.91 6.12
CA LEU A 651 -69.99 -85.15 6.92
C LEU A 651 -70.73 -84.97 8.25
N VAL A 652 -71.52 -85.98 8.64
CA VAL A 652 -72.23 -86.04 9.93
C VAL A 652 -71.62 -87.11 10.83
N THR A 653 -71.69 -86.91 12.14
CA THR A 653 -71.24 -87.91 13.12
C THR A 653 -72.20 -89.11 13.20
N ASP A 654 -71.65 -90.25 13.59
CA ASP A 654 -72.38 -91.47 13.97
C ASP A 654 -73.47 -91.20 15.03
N ASN A 655 -73.20 -90.32 15.99
CA ASN A 655 -74.19 -89.86 16.97
C ASN A 655 -75.37 -89.08 16.33
N GLN A 656 -75.11 -88.17 15.37
CA GLN A 656 -76.17 -87.46 14.64
C GLN A 656 -77.01 -88.43 13.80
N VAL A 657 -76.37 -89.39 13.11
CA VAL A 657 -77.06 -90.43 12.32
C VAL A 657 -77.93 -91.31 13.20
N LYS A 658 -77.41 -91.77 14.35
CA LYS A 658 -78.16 -92.60 15.29
C LYS A 658 -79.39 -91.86 15.83
N ALA A 659 -79.24 -90.59 16.25
CA ALA A 659 -80.35 -89.77 16.74
C ALA A 659 -81.45 -89.56 15.69
N TYR A 660 -81.08 -89.38 14.41
CA TYR A 660 -82.04 -89.24 13.32
C TYR A 660 -82.79 -90.54 13.01
N VAL A 661 -82.10 -91.68 13.01
CA VAL A 661 -82.71 -93.00 12.73
C VAL A 661 -83.63 -93.43 13.87
N ASP A 662 -83.18 -93.32 15.12
CA ASP A 662 -84.00 -93.63 16.31
C ASP A 662 -85.26 -92.74 16.37
N GLY A 663 -85.17 -91.49 15.91
CA GLY A 663 -86.28 -90.54 15.86
C GLY A 663 -87.27 -90.70 14.69
N LYS A 664 -87.01 -91.59 13.72
CA LYS A 664 -87.84 -91.76 12.51
C LYS A 664 -88.51 -93.14 12.38
N GLY A 665 -88.14 -94.12 13.20
CA GLY A 665 -88.88 -95.38 13.37
C GLY A 665 -88.87 -96.35 12.17
N TYR A 666 -87.82 -96.33 11.33
CA TYR A 666 -87.71 -97.21 10.17
C TYR A 666 -87.14 -98.61 10.52
N ALA A 667 -87.56 -99.62 9.75
CA ALA A 667 -87.49 -101.05 10.10
C ALA A 667 -86.10 -101.71 9.97
N SER A 668 -85.98 -102.91 10.56
CA SER A 668 -84.71 -103.63 10.77
C SER A 668 -84.20 -104.42 9.55
N SER A 669 -82.98 -104.94 9.67
CA SER A 669 -82.15 -105.58 8.62
C SER A 669 -82.73 -106.81 7.90
N ILE A 670 -83.92 -107.29 8.28
CA ILE A 670 -84.58 -108.45 7.67
C ILE A 670 -85.26 -108.11 6.32
N ASP A 671 -85.71 -106.87 6.11
CA ASP A 671 -86.49 -106.52 4.90
C ASP A 671 -85.66 -106.24 3.64
N LEU A 672 -84.36 -105.95 3.77
CA LEU A 672 -83.50 -105.58 2.63
C LEU A 672 -83.03 -106.77 1.80
N ASN A 673 -82.95 -107.97 2.37
CA ASN A 673 -82.51 -109.19 1.67
C ASN A 673 -83.52 -109.71 0.63
N LYS A 674 -84.71 -109.10 0.49
CA LYS A 674 -85.76 -109.47 -0.48
C LYS A 674 -85.65 -108.80 -1.86
N LYS A 675 -84.69 -107.90 -2.09
CA LYS A 675 -84.59 -107.13 -3.35
C LYS A 675 -83.43 -107.51 -4.29
N ALA A 676 -82.85 -108.70 -4.11
CA ALA A 676 -81.85 -109.24 -5.04
C ALA A 676 -82.48 -110.05 -6.20
N ASN A 677 -82.50 -109.45 -7.39
CA ASN A 677 -82.28 -110.07 -8.71
C ASN A 677 -83.27 -111.14 -9.24
N ILE A 678 -84.29 -110.76 -10.05
CA ILE A 678 -85.13 -111.69 -10.83
C ILE A 678 -85.64 -111.08 -12.16
N ASP A 679 -85.00 -111.37 -13.31
CA ASP A 679 -85.70 -111.50 -14.61
C ASP A 679 -85.53 -112.90 -15.25
N GLY A 680 -84.79 -113.80 -14.58
CA GLY A 680 -85.03 -115.24 -14.67
C GLY A 680 -84.58 -115.94 -15.96
N SER A 681 -83.77 -115.30 -16.81
CA SER A 681 -83.29 -115.94 -18.07
C SER A 681 -82.34 -117.14 -17.88
N ASN A 682 -82.02 -117.51 -16.63
CA ASN A 682 -81.39 -118.78 -16.24
C ASN A 682 -82.32 -120.02 -16.39
N ILE A 683 -83.53 -119.85 -16.94
CA ILE A 683 -84.50 -120.93 -17.20
C ILE A 683 -84.03 -121.82 -18.36
N LEU A 684 -83.90 -123.13 -18.10
CA LEU A 684 -83.62 -124.14 -19.12
C LEU A 684 -84.82 -124.31 -20.06
N LYS A 685 -84.76 -123.59 -21.19
CA LYS A 685 -85.81 -123.44 -22.21
C LYS A 685 -86.57 -124.74 -22.54
N ARG A 686 -85.90 -125.90 -22.62
CA ARG A 686 -86.53 -127.18 -22.98
C ARG A 686 -87.53 -127.71 -21.95
N GLU A 687 -87.26 -127.57 -20.66
CA GLU A 687 -88.18 -128.02 -19.59
C GLU A 687 -89.43 -127.11 -19.54
N PHE A 688 -89.20 -125.79 -19.64
CA PHE A 688 -90.27 -124.78 -19.61
C PHE A 688 -91.18 -124.85 -20.85
N THR A 689 -90.60 -125.04 -22.04
CA THR A 689 -91.37 -125.24 -23.29
C THR A 689 -92.15 -126.55 -23.28
N ASN A 690 -91.63 -127.63 -22.67
CA ASN A 690 -92.38 -128.89 -22.53
C ASN A 690 -93.54 -128.81 -21.52
N ALA A 691 -93.50 -127.88 -20.57
CA ALA A 691 -94.61 -127.64 -19.64
C ALA A 691 -95.75 -126.81 -20.25
N LEU A 692 -95.44 -125.88 -21.16
CA LEU A 692 -96.41 -124.98 -21.79
C LEU A 692 -97.12 -125.57 -23.04
N ASN A 693 -96.48 -126.51 -23.74
CA ASN A 693 -97.00 -127.09 -24.98
C ASN A 693 -97.63 -128.48 -24.80
N LYS A 694 -97.84 -128.92 -23.55
CA LYS A 694 -98.30 -130.28 -23.24
C LYS A 694 -99.80 -130.46 -23.56
N GLY A 695 -100.09 -130.77 -24.83
CA GLY A 695 -101.45 -131.04 -25.33
C GLY A 695 -101.89 -130.20 -26.54
N SER A 696 -100.98 -129.46 -27.18
CA SER A 696 -101.30 -128.55 -28.28
C SER A 696 -101.33 -129.22 -29.66
N ASP A 697 -102.42 -129.05 -30.41
CA ASP A 697 -102.57 -129.43 -31.82
C ASP A 697 -103.00 -128.22 -32.67
N ILE A 698 -102.25 -127.92 -33.73
CA ILE A 698 -102.50 -126.77 -34.62
C ILE A 698 -103.61 -127.06 -35.66
N ASN A 699 -103.99 -128.33 -35.85
CA ASN A 699 -105.09 -128.71 -36.73
C ASN A 699 -106.46 -128.73 -36.01
N ASN A 700 -106.46 -128.69 -34.67
CA ASN A 700 -107.69 -128.72 -33.86
C ASN A 700 -107.47 -127.99 -32.51
N PRO A 701 -107.52 -126.64 -32.48
CA PRO A 701 -106.98 -125.84 -31.39
C PRO A 701 -107.83 -125.87 -30.11
N THR A 702 -107.18 -126.15 -28.97
CA THR A 702 -107.78 -126.33 -27.64
C THR A 702 -107.36 -125.25 -26.61
N ASN A 703 -107.05 -124.03 -27.09
CA ASN A 703 -106.58 -122.91 -26.25
C ASN A 703 -105.24 -123.15 -25.53
N THR A 704 -104.34 -123.90 -26.16
CA THR A 704 -102.95 -124.14 -25.73
C THR A 704 -101.96 -123.52 -26.71
N LEU A 705 -100.77 -123.14 -26.22
CA LEU A 705 -99.75 -122.47 -27.04
C LEU A 705 -99.14 -123.42 -28.08
N VAL A 706 -99.04 -122.99 -29.34
CA VAL A 706 -98.35 -123.71 -30.42
C VAL A 706 -96.99 -123.07 -30.73
N THR A 707 -96.04 -123.86 -31.21
CA THR A 707 -94.65 -123.42 -31.43
C THR A 707 -94.39 -122.83 -32.81
N ASP A 708 -93.39 -121.96 -32.88
CA ASP A 708 -92.85 -121.40 -34.12
C ASP A 708 -92.46 -122.46 -35.15
N ASN A 709 -92.08 -123.69 -34.75
CA ASN A 709 -91.84 -124.77 -35.70
C ASN A 709 -93.14 -125.27 -36.37
N GLN A 710 -94.25 -125.36 -35.63
CA GLN A 710 -95.56 -125.72 -36.19
C GLN A 710 -96.10 -124.62 -37.11
N VAL A 711 -95.85 -123.34 -36.77
CA VAL A 711 -96.22 -122.19 -37.61
C VAL A 711 -95.30 -122.05 -38.83
N LYS A 712 -93.99 -122.30 -38.68
CA LYS A 712 -93.02 -122.18 -39.77
C LYS A 712 -93.17 -123.31 -40.79
N SER A 713 -93.43 -124.56 -40.38
CA SER A 713 -93.78 -125.62 -41.33
C SER A 713 -95.08 -125.32 -42.10
N TYR A 714 -95.98 -124.49 -41.55
CA TYR A 714 -97.18 -124.02 -42.23
C TYR A 714 -96.90 -122.86 -43.21
N ILE A 715 -95.97 -121.95 -42.89
CA ILE A 715 -95.63 -120.77 -43.72
C ILE A 715 -94.58 -121.10 -44.80
N ASP A 716 -93.59 -121.95 -44.52
CA ASP A 716 -92.62 -122.43 -45.53
C ASP A 716 -93.34 -123.22 -46.65
N GLY A 717 -94.53 -123.77 -46.38
CA GLY A 717 -95.45 -124.33 -47.38
C GLY A 717 -96.26 -123.32 -48.20
N LYS A 718 -96.04 -122.00 -48.02
CA LYS A 718 -96.75 -120.90 -48.72
C LYS A 718 -95.85 -119.93 -49.50
N GLY A 719 -94.54 -119.92 -49.24
CA GLY A 719 -93.48 -119.58 -50.21
C GLY A 719 -93.47 -118.20 -50.86
N TYR A 720 -92.96 -117.17 -50.17
CA TYR A 720 -92.55 -115.89 -50.78
C TYR A 720 -91.14 -115.45 -50.35
N ALA A 721 -90.29 -115.14 -51.34
CA ALA A 721 -88.85 -114.91 -51.24
C ALA A 721 -88.51 -113.43 -51.62
N SER A 722 -87.56 -112.73 -50.98
CA SER A 722 -86.08 -112.67 -51.18
C SER A 722 -85.56 -111.60 -52.17
N SER A 723 -84.63 -110.75 -51.68
CA SER A 723 -83.56 -110.06 -52.46
C SER A 723 -84.00 -109.02 -53.53
N ILE A 724 -83.18 -108.14 -54.13
CA ILE A 724 -81.71 -107.97 -54.21
C ILE A 724 -81.36 -106.51 -54.65
N GLU A 725 -80.18 -105.98 -54.28
CA GLU A 725 -79.27 -104.99 -54.98
C GLU A 725 -79.81 -103.74 -55.74
N LEU A 726 -79.06 -102.66 -56.02
CA LEU A 726 -77.89 -101.89 -55.51
C LEU A 726 -77.58 -100.85 -56.63
N ASN A 727 -76.83 -99.78 -56.32
CA ASN A 727 -76.23 -98.79 -57.27
C ASN A 727 -77.26 -97.84 -57.96
N ASN A 728 -77.32 -96.52 -57.72
CA ASN A 728 -76.28 -95.47 -57.78
C ASN A 728 -76.95 -94.10 -57.41
N LYS A 729 -76.34 -93.03 -56.86
CA LYS A 729 -74.95 -92.71 -56.44
C LYS A 729 -74.95 -91.88 -55.14
N ALA A 730 -73.78 -91.85 -54.48
CA ALA A 730 -73.17 -90.79 -53.64
C ALA A 730 -74.02 -89.66 -53.00
N ASN A 731 -74.04 -89.61 -51.66
CA ASN A 731 -73.20 -88.65 -50.91
C ASN A 731 -72.97 -89.15 -49.45
N ILE A 732 -71.73 -89.02 -48.97
CA ILE A 732 -71.28 -89.43 -47.62
C ILE A 732 -71.10 -88.12 -46.85
N ASP A 733 -71.89 -87.80 -45.83
CA ASP A 733 -71.64 -88.28 -44.45
C ASP A 733 -72.82 -88.10 -43.45
N GLY A 734 -74.03 -87.73 -43.89
CA GLY A 734 -75.19 -87.46 -42.99
C GLY A 734 -76.53 -88.07 -43.42
N SER A 735 -76.54 -89.05 -44.32
CA SER A 735 -77.65 -89.32 -45.24
C SER A 735 -78.73 -90.33 -44.79
N ASN A 736 -78.80 -90.73 -43.51
CA ASN A 736 -79.69 -91.82 -43.06
C ASN A 736 -80.52 -91.60 -41.77
N ILE A 737 -80.65 -90.37 -41.23
CA ILE A 737 -81.84 -90.05 -40.41
C ILE A 737 -82.98 -89.71 -41.37
N SER A 738 -83.87 -90.66 -41.65
CA SER A 738 -85.11 -90.32 -42.35
C SER A 738 -86.16 -89.81 -41.36
N LYS A 739 -86.10 -88.49 -41.13
CA LYS A 739 -87.23 -87.66 -40.67
C LYS A 739 -88.55 -88.08 -41.35
N ARG A 740 -88.46 -88.60 -42.58
CA ARG A 740 -89.54 -89.08 -43.45
C ARG A 740 -90.39 -90.24 -42.91
N GLU A 741 -89.93 -91.25 -42.17
CA GLU A 741 -90.88 -92.30 -41.74
C GLU A 741 -91.85 -91.76 -40.67
N PHE A 742 -91.31 -90.98 -39.73
CA PHE A 742 -92.09 -90.25 -38.74
C PHE A 742 -92.97 -89.15 -39.38
N THR A 743 -92.48 -88.46 -40.42
CA THR A 743 -93.26 -87.47 -41.18
C THR A 743 -94.30 -88.10 -42.12
N ASN A 744 -94.04 -89.28 -42.70
CA ASN A 744 -94.96 -89.96 -43.61
C ASN A 744 -96.14 -90.56 -42.86
N ALA A 745 -95.90 -91.27 -41.75
CA ALA A 745 -96.98 -91.86 -40.95
C ALA A 745 -97.95 -90.81 -40.37
N LEU A 746 -97.46 -89.57 -40.18
CA LEU A 746 -98.31 -88.45 -39.79
C LEU A 746 -99.00 -87.78 -40.99
N ASN A 747 -98.35 -87.69 -42.16
CA ASN A 747 -98.86 -86.87 -43.28
C ASN A 747 -99.51 -87.62 -44.45
N GLU A 748 -99.62 -88.95 -44.39
CA GLU A 748 -100.10 -89.75 -45.52
C GLU A 748 -101.51 -89.32 -45.96
N GLY A 749 -101.65 -88.95 -47.24
CA GLY A 749 -102.91 -88.49 -47.83
C GLY A 749 -103.24 -87.00 -47.73
N SER A 750 -102.29 -86.13 -47.33
CA SER A 750 -102.52 -84.69 -47.08
C SER A 750 -102.38 -83.76 -48.29
N ASP A 751 -103.42 -82.94 -48.53
CA ASP A 751 -103.45 -81.84 -49.51
C ASP A 751 -103.79 -80.53 -48.78
N ILE A 752 -103.10 -79.45 -49.16
CA ILE A 752 -103.24 -78.10 -48.60
C ILE A 752 -103.82 -77.09 -49.59
N ASN A 753 -103.77 -77.37 -50.90
CA ASN A 753 -104.47 -76.58 -51.91
C ASN A 753 -105.93 -77.02 -52.06
N ASN A 754 -106.31 -78.21 -51.60
CA ASN A 754 -107.70 -78.60 -51.37
C ASN A 754 -107.82 -79.61 -50.18
N PRO A 755 -108.16 -79.18 -48.96
CA PRO A 755 -108.04 -80.01 -47.75
C PRO A 755 -108.88 -81.30 -47.73
N THR A 756 -108.23 -82.42 -47.38
CA THR A 756 -108.81 -83.79 -47.32
C THR A 756 -108.84 -84.39 -45.89
N ASN A 757 -108.75 -83.56 -44.85
CA ASN A 757 -108.79 -83.94 -43.42
C ASN A 757 -107.59 -84.78 -42.91
N THR A 758 -106.44 -84.66 -43.57
CA THR A 758 -105.18 -85.36 -43.28
C THR A 758 -104.08 -84.35 -42.91
N LEU A 759 -103.18 -84.72 -41.99
CA LEU A 759 -102.17 -83.80 -41.43
C LEU A 759 -101.17 -83.34 -42.50
N VAL A 760 -100.99 -82.03 -42.63
CA VAL A 760 -99.98 -81.42 -43.52
C VAL A 760 -98.74 -81.03 -42.71
N THR A 761 -97.53 -81.24 -43.26
CA THR A 761 -96.32 -80.66 -42.66
C THR A 761 -96.34 -79.14 -42.72
N ASP A 762 -95.72 -78.52 -41.74
CA ASP A 762 -95.17 -77.17 -41.82
C ASP A 762 -94.34 -76.89 -43.10
N ASN A 763 -93.64 -77.89 -43.68
CA ASN A 763 -93.04 -77.81 -45.03
C ASN A 763 -94.08 -77.69 -46.17
N GLN A 764 -95.23 -78.38 -46.09
CA GLN A 764 -96.35 -78.21 -47.03
C GLN A 764 -97.07 -76.86 -46.78
N VAL A 765 -97.22 -76.44 -45.51
CA VAL A 765 -97.75 -75.11 -45.12
C VAL A 765 -96.84 -73.99 -45.59
N LYS A 766 -95.52 -74.15 -45.50
CA LYS A 766 -94.54 -73.21 -46.01
C LYS A 766 -94.57 -73.16 -47.54
N SER A 767 -94.54 -74.32 -48.21
CA SER A 767 -94.74 -74.41 -49.68
C SER A 767 -96.07 -73.78 -50.14
N TYR A 768 -97.11 -73.83 -49.30
CA TYR A 768 -98.40 -73.18 -49.55
C TYR A 768 -98.37 -71.67 -49.33
N ILE A 769 -97.77 -71.17 -48.24
CA ILE A 769 -97.68 -69.72 -47.96
C ILE A 769 -96.73 -69.03 -48.97
N ASP A 770 -95.57 -69.64 -49.24
CA ASP A 770 -94.61 -69.18 -50.26
C ASP A 770 -95.27 -69.20 -51.66
N GLY A 771 -96.09 -70.22 -51.96
CA GLY A 771 -96.86 -70.33 -53.22
C GLY A 771 -98.15 -69.50 -53.29
N LYS A 772 -98.69 -69.05 -52.15
CA LYS A 772 -99.85 -68.14 -52.05
C LYS A 772 -99.45 -66.66 -52.04
N GLY A 773 -98.16 -66.36 -52.24
CA GLY A 773 -97.66 -65.01 -52.47
C GLY A 773 -97.50 -64.16 -51.20
N TYR A 774 -97.48 -64.77 -50.01
CA TYR A 774 -97.32 -64.06 -48.73
C TYR A 774 -95.92 -64.23 -48.12
N ALA A 775 -94.90 -64.09 -48.99
CA ALA A 775 -93.45 -63.96 -48.72
C ALA A 775 -92.77 -65.17 -48.02
N SER A 776 -91.79 -65.85 -48.63
CA SER A 776 -90.44 -65.39 -49.07
C SER A 776 -89.61 -64.70 -47.96
N SER A 777 -88.29 -64.86 -47.81
CA SER A 777 -87.19 -65.37 -48.66
C SER A 777 -86.21 -66.24 -47.84
N ILE A 778 -85.47 -67.25 -48.35
CA ILE A 778 -84.36 -67.19 -49.34
C ILE A 778 -83.19 -66.33 -48.79
N ASP A 779 -81.91 -66.72 -48.82
CA ASP A 779 -81.24 -67.72 -49.67
C ASP A 779 -80.05 -68.45 -48.99
N LEU A 780 -79.71 -69.62 -49.53
CA LEU A 780 -78.39 -70.24 -49.41
C LEU A 780 -77.61 -69.98 -50.73
N ASN A 781 -77.53 -68.73 -51.20
CA ASN A 781 -76.74 -68.32 -52.37
C ASN A 781 -76.39 -66.81 -52.42
N ASN A 782 -75.10 -66.52 -52.47
CA ASN A 782 -74.44 -65.57 -53.39
C ASN A 782 -75.17 -64.29 -53.90
N LYS A 783 -74.68 -63.13 -53.42
CA LYS A 783 -74.58 -61.77 -54.04
C LYS A 783 -75.70 -60.72 -53.86
N ALA A 784 -75.30 -59.61 -53.21
CA ALA A 784 -75.60 -58.18 -53.47
C ALA A 784 -76.06 -57.37 -52.23
N ASN A 785 -75.98 -56.03 -52.34
CA ASN A 785 -75.91 -55.03 -51.25
C ASN A 785 -77.16 -54.10 -51.24
N ILE A 786 -77.20 -53.08 -50.35
CA ILE A 786 -78.24 -52.01 -50.22
C ILE A 786 -79.48 -52.45 -49.38
N ASP A 787 -80.05 -51.68 -48.43
CA ASP A 787 -79.59 -50.47 -47.71
C ASP A 787 -79.57 -50.68 -46.16
N GLY A 788 -80.66 -50.38 -45.46
CA GLY A 788 -80.80 -50.37 -44.00
C GLY A 788 -81.47 -49.09 -43.48
N SER A 789 -82.81 -49.05 -43.42
CA SER A 789 -83.56 -47.78 -43.26
C SER A 789 -84.62 -47.71 -42.14
N ASN A 790 -84.93 -48.77 -41.37
CA ASN A 790 -86.17 -48.77 -40.56
C ASN A 790 -86.27 -49.63 -39.27
N ILE A 791 -85.20 -49.88 -38.50
CA ILE A 791 -85.33 -50.41 -37.11
C ILE A 791 -84.69 -49.48 -36.07
N ASN A 792 -85.43 -49.23 -34.99
CA ASN A 792 -85.17 -48.19 -33.99
C ASN A 792 -83.98 -48.53 -33.08
N VAL A 793 -82.84 -47.94 -33.40
CA VAL A 793 -81.54 -48.17 -32.75
C VAL A 793 -81.53 -47.71 -31.27
N ASP A 794 -82.10 -46.53 -30.99
CA ASP A 794 -81.99 -45.85 -29.69
C ASP A 794 -82.60 -46.65 -28.52
N LYS A 795 -83.66 -47.41 -28.77
CA LYS A 795 -84.34 -48.20 -27.72
C LYS A 795 -83.50 -49.40 -27.24
N TYR A 796 -82.72 -50.02 -28.13
CA TYR A 796 -81.94 -51.23 -27.80
C TYR A 796 -80.54 -50.90 -27.25
N ILE A 797 -79.91 -49.82 -27.74
CA ILE A 797 -78.64 -49.32 -27.20
C ILE A 797 -78.75 -49.01 -25.71
N LYS A 798 -79.87 -48.41 -25.27
CA LYS A 798 -80.06 -47.99 -23.88
C LYS A 798 -80.18 -49.15 -22.88
N ILE A 799 -80.77 -50.28 -23.29
CA ILE A 799 -81.01 -51.44 -22.40
C ILE A 799 -79.78 -52.33 -22.27
N LEU A 800 -79.00 -52.51 -23.35
CA LEU A 800 -77.85 -53.43 -23.35
C LEU A 800 -76.56 -52.83 -22.77
N SER A 801 -76.52 -51.52 -22.55
CA SER A 801 -75.34 -50.78 -22.06
C SER A 801 -75.44 -50.26 -20.63
N GLU A 802 -76.60 -50.41 -19.97
CA GLU A 802 -76.84 -49.92 -18.61
C GLU A 802 -75.87 -50.54 -17.58
N ASN A 803 -75.17 -49.67 -16.84
CA ASN A 803 -74.13 -50.03 -15.87
C ASN A 803 -73.02 -50.93 -16.47
N SER A 804 -72.52 -50.58 -17.66
CA SER A 804 -71.30 -51.15 -18.24
C SER A 804 -70.08 -50.25 -17.93
N ASN A 805 -68.91 -50.85 -17.71
CA ASN A 805 -67.69 -50.18 -17.28
C ASN A 805 -66.49 -50.68 -18.11
N ILE A 806 -65.78 -49.75 -18.75
CA ILE A 806 -64.64 -50.06 -19.63
C ILE A 806 -63.40 -50.58 -18.88
N ASN A 807 -63.34 -50.37 -17.55
CA ASN A 807 -62.26 -50.85 -16.69
C ASN A 807 -62.51 -52.26 -16.10
N ASN A 808 -63.71 -52.86 -16.29
CA ASN A 808 -63.97 -54.28 -15.98
C ASN A 808 -65.22 -54.82 -16.72
N PRO A 809 -65.09 -55.40 -17.92
CA PRO A 809 -66.22 -55.76 -18.79
C PRO A 809 -66.83 -57.15 -18.51
N ASN A 810 -67.86 -57.21 -17.67
CA ASN A 810 -68.64 -58.44 -17.40
C ASN A 810 -69.71 -58.73 -18.48
N ASN A 811 -69.31 -59.18 -19.68
CA ASN A 811 -70.21 -59.67 -20.76
C ASN A 811 -71.43 -58.77 -21.10
N LYS A 812 -71.26 -57.45 -20.98
CA LYS A 812 -72.28 -56.44 -21.37
C LYS A 812 -71.84 -55.67 -22.62
N LEU A 813 -72.79 -55.09 -23.35
CA LEU A 813 -72.51 -54.32 -24.56
C LEU A 813 -71.96 -52.93 -24.20
N ILE A 814 -70.65 -52.75 -24.36
CA ILE A 814 -70.03 -51.43 -24.31
C ILE A 814 -70.33 -50.71 -25.63
N THR A 815 -70.94 -49.52 -25.54
CA THR A 815 -71.35 -48.74 -26.70
C THR A 815 -70.26 -47.81 -27.19
N ASP A 816 -70.36 -47.41 -28.45
CA ASP A 816 -69.56 -46.35 -29.07
C ASP A 816 -69.51 -45.07 -28.23
N THR A 817 -70.57 -44.75 -27.48
CA THR A 817 -70.67 -43.60 -26.56
C THR A 817 -69.77 -43.76 -25.32
N ILE A 818 -69.64 -44.98 -24.79
CA ILE A 818 -68.75 -45.29 -23.65
C ILE A 818 -67.30 -45.41 -24.13
N VAL A 819 -67.09 -45.96 -25.32
CA VAL A 819 -65.78 -45.96 -26.01
C VAL A 819 -65.35 -44.53 -26.37
N LYS A 820 -66.27 -43.67 -26.81
CA LYS A 820 -66.01 -42.26 -27.13
C LYS A 820 -65.68 -41.45 -25.89
N LYS A 821 -66.35 -41.66 -24.75
CA LYS A 821 -65.97 -41.03 -23.46
C LYS A 821 -64.59 -41.47 -22.93
N TYR A 822 -63.97 -42.48 -23.57
CA TYR A 822 -62.63 -43.00 -23.28
C TYR A 822 -61.61 -42.68 -24.39
N LEU A 823 -62.06 -42.35 -25.61
CA LEU A 823 -61.24 -42.00 -26.77
C LEU A 823 -61.32 -40.52 -27.21
N ASP A 824 -62.24 -39.74 -26.64
CA ASP A 824 -62.13 -38.28 -26.51
C ASP A 824 -60.99 -38.03 -25.49
N GLY A 825 -59.72 -37.93 -25.89
CA GLY A 825 -59.27 -37.31 -27.14
C GLY A 825 -59.39 -35.81 -26.94
N TYR A 826 -58.32 -35.10 -26.59
CA TYR A 826 -57.32 -34.65 -27.55
C TYR A 826 -57.96 -34.22 -28.90
N ILE A 827 -57.96 -32.90 -29.15
CA ILE A 827 -58.18 -32.19 -30.44
C ILE A 827 -59.59 -31.58 -30.72
N ASN A 828 -59.80 -30.38 -30.15
CA ASN A 828 -60.11 -29.08 -30.80
C ASN A 828 -61.46 -28.68 -31.51
N LYS A 829 -61.95 -27.50 -31.06
CA LYS A 829 -62.47 -26.29 -31.78
C LYS A 829 -64.00 -25.99 -31.93
N GLY A 830 -64.36 -24.76 -31.50
CA GLY A 830 -65.56 -23.96 -31.85
C GLY A 830 -66.63 -23.86 -30.74
N GLU A 831 -67.21 -22.71 -30.34
CA GLU A 831 -67.02 -21.28 -30.72
C GLU A 831 -67.36 -20.30 -29.56
N THR A 832 -66.83 -19.08 -29.66
CA THR A 832 -67.28 -17.75 -29.15
C THR A 832 -67.92 -17.52 -27.75
N GLY A 833 -67.30 -16.59 -27.01
CA GLY A 833 -67.92 -15.78 -25.95
C GLY A 833 -67.15 -14.45 -25.79
N ASN A 834 -67.86 -13.33 -25.58
CA ASN A 834 -67.23 -11.99 -25.53
C ASN A 834 -66.53 -11.73 -24.18
N VAL A 835 -65.33 -11.13 -24.23
CA VAL A 835 -64.73 -10.43 -23.07
C VAL A 835 -64.83 -8.94 -23.33
N VAL A 836 -65.66 -8.25 -22.54
CA VAL A 836 -65.68 -6.79 -22.50
C VAL A 836 -64.58 -6.34 -21.53
N SER A 837 -63.70 -5.45 -21.98
CA SER A 837 -62.68 -4.82 -21.14
C SER A 837 -62.76 -3.31 -21.31
N GLU A 838 -62.89 -2.59 -20.19
CA GLU A 838 -63.05 -1.14 -20.18
C GLU A 838 -61.71 -0.38 -20.37
N THR A 839 -60.58 -1.10 -20.48
CA THR A 839 -59.23 -0.52 -20.50
C THR A 839 -58.49 -0.64 -21.84
N LEU A 840 -59.06 -1.29 -22.86
CA LEU A 840 -58.39 -1.49 -24.16
C LEU A 840 -59.08 -0.70 -25.29
N LYS A 841 -58.33 0.20 -25.93
CA LYS A 841 -58.83 1.04 -27.04
C LYS A 841 -57.88 0.98 -28.24
N ILE A 842 -58.39 0.49 -29.37
CA ILE A 842 -57.68 0.49 -30.66
C ILE A 842 -58.07 1.75 -31.43
N ILE A 843 -57.10 2.46 -32.01
CA ILE A 843 -57.31 3.72 -32.75
C ILE A 843 -56.67 3.55 -34.14
N GLY A 844 -57.47 3.53 -35.21
CA GLY A 844 -56.95 3.54 -36.60
C GLY A 844 -57.74 2.76 -37.66
N GLY A 845 -58.59 1.80 -37.27
CA GLY A 845 -59.35 0.92 -38.20
C GLY A 845 -58.49 -0.16 -38.88
N GLU A 846 -59.03 -1.27 -39.42
CA GLU A 846 -60.28 -1.97 -39.09
C GLU A 846 -59.94 -3.38 -38.57
N ASP A 847 -60.73 -3.85 -37.61
CA ASP A 847 -60.86 -5.21 -37.08
C ASP A 847 -59.74 -6.26 -37.31
N ARG A 848 -59.02 -6.52 -36.20
CA ARG A 848 -58.26 -7.73 -35.78
C ARG A 848 -56.74 -7.63 -35.80
N ILE A 849 -56.15 -8.03 -34.67
CA ILE A 849 -54.81 -8.64 -34.61
C ILE A 849 -55.03 -10.16 -34.57
N ILE A 850 -54.53 -10.89 -35.57
CA ILE A 850 -54.43 -12.35 -35.56
C ILE A 850 -52.96 -12.73 -35.70
N GLY A 851 -52.43 -13.45 -34.71
CA GLY A 851 -51.13 -14.08 -34.77
C GLY A 851 -51.20 -15.48 -34.15
N ASN A 852 -50.69 -16.49 -34.86
CA ASN A 852 -50.61 -17.85 -34.34
C ASN A 852 -49.30 -18.03 -33.54
N ASN A 853 -49.42 -18.52 -32.31
CA ASN A 853 -48.37 -18.98 -31.35
C ASN A 853 -47.17 -18.06 -31.02
N ASN A 854 -46.84 -17.04 -31.81
CA ASN A 854 -45.68 -16.16 -31.60
C ASN A 854 -46.06 -14.65 -31.57
N LEU A 855 -47.18 -14.27 -30.94
CA LEU A 855 -47.45 -12.86 -30.64
C LEU A 855 -46.74 -12.45 -29.35
N VAL A 856 -45.50 -11.99 -29.47
CA VAL A 856 -44.71 -11.46 -28.35
C VAL A 856 -44.90 -9.94 -28.27
N ILE A 857 -45.41 -9.44 -27.15
CA ILE A 857 -45.36 -8.01 -26.80
C ILE A 857 -44.14 -7.82 -25.89
N GLU A 858 -43.03 -7.40 -26.49
CA GLU A 858 -41.76 -7.22 -25.78
C GLU A 858 -41.72 -5.84 -25.10
N LEU A 859 -41.84 -5.83 -23.77
CA LEU A 859 -41.50 -4.65 -22.97
C LEU A 859 -40.00 -4.64 -22.71
N LYS A 860 -39.30 -3.60 -23.20
CA LYS A 860 -37.86 -3.45 -23.02
C LYS A 860 -37.46 -3.50 -21.54
N GLU A 861 -36.29 -4.05 -21.24
CA GLU A 861 -35.72 -4.06 -19.90
C GLU A 861 -35.78 -2.67 -19.24
N LYS A 862 -36.01 -2.67 -17.92
CA LYS A 862 -36.11 -1.47 -17.04
C LYS A 862 -37.33 -0.56 -17.29
N THR A 863 -38.31 -0.97 -18.10
CA THR A 863 -39.58 -0.21 -18.28
C THR A 863 -40.53 -0.28 -17.08
N ILE A 864 -40.49 -1.34 -16.28
CA ILE A 864 -41.21 -1.44 -15.00
C ILE A 864 -40.22 -1.23 -13.84
N ASN A 865 -40.55 -0.30 -12.94
CA ASN A 865 -39.81 0.01 -11.72
C ASN A 865 -40.78 0.30 -10.58
N LYS A 866 -40.29 0.45 -9.34
CA LYS A 866 -41.11 0.38 -8.11
C LYS A 866 -42.35 1.29 -8.07
N LYS A 867 -42.34 2.43 -8.78
CA LYS A 867 -43.47 3.37 -8.92
C LYS A 867 -44.59 2.90 -9.89
N HIS A 868 -44.42 1.76 -10.56
CA HIS A 868 -45.39 1.14 -11.47
C HIS A 868 -46.08 -0.09 -10.83
N LEU A 869 -45.83 -0.35 -9.55
CA LEU A 869 -46.45 -1.39 -8.73
C LEU A 869 -47.13 -0.68 -7.55
N ASP A 870 -48.30 -1.13 -7.13
CA ASP A 870 -48.99 -0.55 -5.98
C ASP A 870 -48.51 -1.15 -4.65
N ASP A 871 -48.71 -0.41 -3.55
CA ASP A 871 -48.21 -0.77 -2.22
C ASP A 871 -48.86 -2.05 -1.64
N GLU A 872 -50.06 -2.44 -2.07
CA GLU A 872 -50.74 -3.68 -1.68
C GLU A 872 -50.11 -4.91 -2.37
N LEU A 873 -49.76 -4.79 -3.65
CA LEU A 873 -48.96 -5.81 -4.36
C LEU A 873 -47.53 -5.91 -3.79
N LEU A 874 -46.94 -4.78 -3.38
CA LEU A 874 -45.60 -4.76 -2.81
C LEU A 874 -45.53 -5.43 -1.42
N ASN A 875 -46.56 -5.24 -0.59
CA ASN A 875 -46.67 -5.86 0.73
C ASN A 875 -47.04 -7.35 0.68
N SER A 876 -47.74 -7.81 -0.36
CA SER A 876 -48.06 -9.24 -0.52
C SER A 876 -46.87 -10.07 -1.00
N ILE A 877 -45.99 -9.52 -1.83
CA ILE A 877 -44.72 -10.17 -2.23
C ILE A 877 -43.71 -10.23 -1.06
N GLY A 878 -43.70 -9.24 -0.17
CA GLY A 878 -42.75 -9.16 0.95
C GLY A 878 -42.96 -10.17 2.09
N ASN A 879 -44.11 -10.84 2.18
CA ASN A 879 -44.53 -11.62 3.36
C ASN A 879 -44.53 -13.15 3.17
N SER A 880 -44.27 -13.65 1.96
CA SER A 880 -44.47 -15.07 1.57
C SER A 880 -43.22 -15.95 1.59
N VAL A 881 -42.04 -15.41 1.90
CA VAL A 881 -40.80 -16.17 2.08
C VAL A 881 -40.30 -16.02 3.52
N LYS A 882 -40.25 -17.12 4.27
CA LYS A 882 -39.71 -17.16 5.64
C LYS A 882 -38.54 -18.14 5.71
N TYR A 883 -37.45 -17.67 6.29
CA TYR A 883 -36.26 -18.46 6.59
C TYR A 883 -36.53 -19.34 7.83
N ASP A 884 -36.25 -20.63 7.73
CA ASP A 884 -36.29 -21.57 8.86
C ASP A 884 -34.92 -21.54 9.57
N GLU A 885 -34.88 -21.00 10.79
CA GLU A 885 -33.63 -20.86 11.56
C GLU A 885 -33.05 -22.21 12.02
N GLU A 886 -33.87 -23.26 12.12
CA GLU A 886 -33.45 -24.56 12.65
C GLU A 886 -32.80 -25.47 11.58
N ASN A 887 -33.20 -25.35 10.31
CA ASN A 887 -32.76 -26.24 9.23
C ASN A 887 -31.84 -25.56 8.19
N LYS A 888 -30.53 -25.65 8.41
CA LYS A 888 -29.49 -25.11 7.51
C LYS A 888 -29.46 -25.81 6.14
N GLY A 889 -30.24 -25.30 5.18
CA GLY A 889 -30.19 -25.73 3.77
C GLY A 889 -31.52 -25.81 3.04
N SER A 890 -32.64 -25.44 3.67
CA SER A 890 -33.99 -25.49 3.08
C SER A 890 -34.64 -24.11 2.98
N ILE A 891 -35.51 -23.96 1.98
CA ILE A 891 -36.46 -22.85 1.82
C ILE A 891 -37.87 -23.46 1.78
N THR A 892 -38.82 -22.86 2.48
CA THR A 892 -40.20 -23.34 2.57
C THR A 892 -41.14 -22.42 1.81
N LEU A 893 -41.86 -22.95 0.83
CA LEU A 893 -42.94 -22.26 0.13
C LEU A 893 -44.25 -23.01 0.41
N GLU A 894 -45.18 -22.37 1.12
CA GLU A 894 -46.53 -22.86 1.43
C GLU A 894 -46.64 -24.39 1.71
N ASN A 895 -45.79 -24.87 2.64
CA ASN A 895 -45.70 -26.26 3.12
C ASN A 895 -44.99 -27.29 2.22
N THR A 896 -44.34 -26.87 1.13
CA THR A 896 -43.44 -27.76 0.36
C THR A 896 -41.97 -27.56 0.78
N LEU A 897 -41.33 -28.63 1.24
CA LEU A 897 -39.95 -28.64 1.71
C LEU A 897 -38.99 -29.18 0.63
N ILE A 898 -38.25 -28.29 -0.02
CA ILE A 898 -37.26 -28.66 -1.05
C ILE A 898 -35.91 -28.98 -0.37
N LYS A 899 -35.36 -30.17 -0.64
CA LYS A 899 -34.07 -30.64 -0.12
C LYS A 899 -33.12 -30.98 -1.28
N GLY A 900 -31.81 -30.87 -1.06
CA GLY A 900 -30.79 -31.35 -2.01
C GLY A 900 -30.43 -30.39 -3.14
N VAL A 901 -30.67 -29.08 -2.98
CA VAL A 901 -30.25 -28.05 -3.94
C VAL A 901 -28.71 -28.02 -4.03
N ALA A 902 -28.17 -28.19 -5.22
CA ALA A 902 -26.72 -28.17 -5.49
C ALA A 902 -26.15 -26.75 -5.48
N ASP A 903 -24.84 -26.61 -5.67
CA ASP A 903 -24.23 -25.29 -5.95
C ASP A 903 -24.59 -24.91 -7.41
N PRO A 904 -24.99 -23.66 -7.70
CA PRO A 904 -25.44 -23.22 -9.02
C PRO A 904 -24.31 -23.21 -10.05
N ILE A 905 -24.70 -23.32 -11.32
CA ILE A 905 -23.81 -23.38 -12.50
C ILE A 905 -24.09 -22.19 -13.44
N SER A 906 -25.25 -21.53 -13.31
CA SER A 906 -25.67 -20.34 -14.05
C SER A 906 -26.32 -19.28 -13.16
N ASP A 907 -26.30 -18.01 -13.58
CA ASP A 907 -26.75 -16.83 -12.82
C ASP A 907 -28.23 -16.87 -12.38
N ASN A 908 -29.04 -17.77 -12.94
CA ASN A 908 -30.47 -17.92 -12.66
C ASN A 908 -30.83 -19.20 -11.87
N ASP A 909 -29.85 -19.97 -11.41
CA ASP A 909 -30.07 -21.22 -10.67
C ASP A 909 -30.47 -20.97 -9.21
N ALA A 910 -31.24 -21.90 -8.63
CA ALA A 910 -31.60 -21.86 -7.21
C ALA A 910 -30.38 -22.17 -6.32
N VAL A 911 -30.13 -21.33 -5.32
CA VAL A 911 -28.94 -21.42 -4.47
C VAL A 911 -29.22 -22.06 -3.10
N ASN A 912 -28.31 -22.93 -2.65
CA ASN A 912 -28.38 -23.52 -1.32
C ASN A 912 -27.65 -22.66 -0.27
N LYS A 913 -27.97 -22.84 1.02
CA LYS A 913 -27.38 -22.04 2.11
C LYS A 913 -25.86 -22.17 2.20
N LYS A 914 -25.26 -23.32 1.89
CA LYS A 914 -23.80 -23.52 1.94
C LYS A 914 -23.09 -22.72 0.85
N TYR A 915 -23.65 -22.68 -0.37
CA TYR A 915 -23.16 -21.82 -1.45
C TYR A 915 -23.27 -20.33 -1.08
N VAL A 916 -24.42 -19.92 -0.55
CA VAL A 916 -24.65 -18.54 -0.07
C VAL A 916 -23.73 -18.19 1.10
N ASP A 917 -23.52 -19.09 2.06
CA ASP A 917 -22.59 -18.90 3.18
C ASP A 917 -21.13 -18.80 2.70
N ASN A 918 -20.76 -19.51 1.62
CA ASN A 918 -19.43 -19.40 1.00
C ASN A 918 -19.26 -18.06 0.24
N LEU A 919 -20.29 -17.59 -0.46
CA LEU A 919 -20.27 -16.31 -1.20
C LEU A 919 -20.31 -15.10 -0.26
N ILE A 920 -21.29 -15.06 0.64
CA ILE A 920 -21.39 -14.04 1.69
C ILE A 920 -20.16 -14.14 2.61
N GLY A 921 -19.62 -15.33 2.83
CA GLY A 921 -18.36 -15.56 3.53
C GLY A 921 -17.14 -14.98 2.80
N LEU A 922 -17.07 -15.05 1.45
CA LEU A 922 -16.00 -14.43 0.69
C LEU A 922 -16.11 -12.89 0.70
N ASP A 923 -17.29 -12.34 0.41
CA ASP A 923 -17.45 -10.89 0.26
C ASP A 923 -17.36 -10.18 1.62
N ASN A 924 -17.99 -10.73 2.67
CA ASN A 924 -17.80 -10.23 4.02
C ASN A 924 -16.41 -10.55 4.60
N SER A 925 -15.72 -11.64 4.26
CA SER A 925 -14.35 -11.83 4.78
C SER A 925 -13.37 -10.82 4.21
N ILE A 926 -13.51 -10.41 2.94
CA ILE A 926 -12.67 -9.35 2.36
C ILE A 926 -13.06 -7.99 2.94
N LEU A 927 -14.35 -7.68 3.05
CA LEU A 927 -14.83 -6.40 3.61
C LEU A 927 -14.52 -6.26 5.10
N PHE A 928 -14.77 -7.30 5.92
CA PHE A 928 -14.36 -7.31 7.33
C PHE A 928 -12.84 -7.40 7.48
N LYS A 929 -12.08 -8.08 6.61
CA LYS A 929 -10.61 -8.05 6.71
C LYS A 929 -10.08 -6.65 6.51
N LYS A 930 -10.50 -5.94 5.46
CA LYS A 930 -10.15 -4.52 5.22
C LYS A 930 -10.63 -3.61 6.35
N THR A 931 -11.85 -3.82 6.86
CA THR A 931 -12.38 -3.03 7.98
C THR A 931 -11.60 -3.30 9.27
N ASN A 932 -11.25 -4.55 9.57
CA ASN A 932 -10.48 -4.94 10.74
C ASN A 932 -9.01 -4.51 10.64
N SER A 933 -8.40 -4.55 9.45
CA SER A 933 -7.04 -4.05 9.21
C SER A 933 -7.00 -2.52 9.24
N GLY A 934 -8.07 -1.85 8.80
CA GLY A 934 -8.30 -0.42 9.02
C GLY A 934 -8.43 -0.06 10.50
N ILE A 935 -9.22 -0.82 11.26
CA ILE A 935 -9.36 -0.65 12.73
C ILE A 935 -8.02 -0.93 13.43
N ALA A 936 -7.29 -1.98 13.05
CA ALA A 936 -5.97 -2.29 13.61
C ALA A 936 -4.96 -1.17 13.32
N SER A 937 -5.00 -0.55 12.13
CA SER A 937 -4.19 0.63 11.82
C SER A 937 -4.62 1.86 12.62
N ALA A 938 -5.92 2.11 12.77
CA ALA A 938 -6.45 3.19 13.61
C ALA A 938 -6.04 3.03 15.09
N ILE A 939 -6.01 1.80 15.61
CA ILE A 939 -5.49 1.48 16.95
C ILE A 939 -4.00 1.76 17.03
N ALA A 940 -3.20 1.42 16.00
CA ALA A 940 -1.77 1.78 15.96
C ALA A 940 -1.60 3.32 16.01
N HIS A 941 -2.19 4.05 15.06
CA HIS A 941 -2.17 5.52 15.02
C HIS A 941 -2.62 6.17 16.35
N GLY A 942 -3.66 5.63 16.98
CA GLY A 942 -4.17 6.07 18.28
C GLY A 942 -3.20 5.79 19.44
N SER A 943 -2.51 4.65 19.42
CA SER A 943 -1.56 4.20 20.46
C SER A 943 -0.23 4.95 20.45
N ILE A 944 0.10 5.70 19.39
CA ILE A 944 1.25 6.61 19.39
C ILE A 944 0.99 7.72 20.42
N PRO A 945 1.77 7.80 21.52
CA PRO A 945 1.50 8.75 22.59
C PRO A 945 1.63 10.19 22.10
N PHE A 946 0.74 11.05 22.57
CA PHE A 946 0.92 12.50 22.44
C PHE A 946 1.97 12.95 23.43
N ASN A 947 3.06 13.50 22.94
CA ASN A 947 4.05 14.16 23.78
C ASN A 947 3.51 15.52 24.23
N ASN A 948 3.13 15.62 25.50
CA ASN A 948 2.60 16.82 26.12
C ASN A 948 3.67 17.62 26.87
N ILE A 949 4.94 17.53 26.46
CA ILE A 949 6.06 18.28 27.07
C ILE A 949 6.48 19.43 26.14
N ASN A 950 6.45 20.65 26.66
CA ASN A 950 6.61 21.90 25.90
C ASN A 950 7.95 21.94 25.14
N LYS A 951 7.93 22.33 23.85
CA LYS A 951 9.10 22.37 22.93
C LYS A 951 9.77 21.03 22.63
N THR A 952 9.21 19.89 23.02
CA THR A 952 9.79 18.59 22.70
C THR A 952 9.02 17.91 21.56
N HIS A 953 9.76 17.08 20.81
CA HIS A 953 9.24 16.31 19.68
C HIS A 953 9.52 14.83 19.94
N SER A 954 8.54 13.96 19.66
CA SER A 954 8.67 12.52 19.79
C SER A 954 8.41 11.84 18.45
N ILE A 955 9.19 10.82 18.11
CA ILE A 955 8.84 9.84 17.09
C ILE A 955 8.46 8.56 17.82
N GLY A 956 7.21 8.14 17.71
CA GLY A 956 6.70 6.90 18.29
C GLY A 956 6.36 5.88 17.21
N ALA A 957 6.79 4.63 17.41
CA ALA A 957 6.32 3.48 16.65
C ALA A 957 5.30 2.70 17.50
N SER A 958 4.34 2.06 16.85
CA SER A 958 3.19 1.41 17.50
C SER A 958 2.69 0.23 16.68
N LEU A 959 2.08 -0.73 17.37
CA LEU A 959 1.36 -1.85 16.76
C LEU A 959 -0.06 -1.89 17.33
N GLY A 960 -1.05 -1.99 16.45
CA GLY A 960 -2.44 -2.27 16.79
C GLY A 960 -2.82 -3.66 16.29
N TYR A 961 -3.59 -4.40 17.10
CA TYR A 961 -4.12 -5.71 16.72
C TYR A 961 -5.62 -5.70 16.92
N TYR A 962 -6.38 -6.12 15.90
CA TYR A 962 -7.83 -6.23 16.00
C TYR A 962 -8.34 -7.38 15.15
N ASN A 963 -9.08 -8.29 15.81
CA ASN A 963 -9.77 -9.43 15.18
C ASN A 963 -8.91 -10.19 14.13
N LYS A 964 -7.69 -10.54 14.52
CA LYS A 964 -6.65 -11.25 13.74
C LYS A 964 -5.85 -10.43 12.71
N GLU A 965 -6.16 -9.15 12.50
CA GLU A 965 -5.36 -8.25 11.67
C GLU A 965 -4.40 -7.39 12.50
N VAL A 966 -3.30 -6.96 11.88
CA VAL A 966 -2.24 -6.13 12.50
C VAL A 966 -2.09 -4.83 11.72
N GLY A 967 -2.00 -3.72 12.44
CA GLY A 967 -1.56 -2.42 11.93
C GLY A 967 -0.26 -2.00 12.60
N ALA A 968 0.67 -1.45 11.83
CA ALA A 968 1.87 -0.79 12.34
C ALA A 968 1.83 0.69 11.97
N SER A 969 2.20 1.58 12.88
CA SER A 969 2.31 3.01 12.56
C SER A 969 3.51 3.65 13.24
N ILE A 970 4.18 4.53 12.48
CA ILE A 970 5.16 5.48 12.97
C ILE A 970 4.58 6.89 12.91
N GLY A 971 4.83 7.70 13.93
CA GLY A 971 4.27 9.04 14.00
C GLY A 971 5.11 10.00 14.79
N TYR A 972 5.12 11.23 14.32
CA TYR A 972 5.75 12.39 14.92
C TYR A 972 4.70 13.18 15.70
N SER A 973 4.97 13.47 16.98
CA SER A 973 4.16 14.37 17.77
C SER A 973 5.02 15.45 18.42
N GLY A 974 4.47 16.65 18.59
CA GLY A 974 5.16 17.77 19.22
C GLY A 974 4.19 18.80 19.74
N MET A 975 4.66 19.62 20.69
CA MET A 975 3.81 20.55 21.43
C MET A 975 4.30 22.00 21.36
N PHE A 976 3.37 22.92 21.08
CA PHE A 976 3.59 24.35 21.09
C PHE A 976 2.69 25.00 22.14
N LYS A 977 3.30 25.42 23.27
CA LYS A 977 2.57 25.83 24.50
C LYS A 977 1.64 24.70 24.96
N ASN A 978 0.34 24.95 25.04
CA ASN A 978 -0.67 24.00 25.49
C ASN A 978 -1.27 23.18 24.33
N VAL A 979 -0.90 23.45 23.06
CA VAL A 979 -1.44 22.78 21.87
C VAL A 979 -0.46 21.71 21.39
N GLY A 980 -0.89 20.45 21.36
CA GLY A 980 -0.16 19.35 20.75
C GLY A 980 -0.65 19.04 19.34
N VAL A 981 0.28 18.68 18.45
CA VAL A 981 -0.02 18.17 17.10
C VAL A 981 0.66 16.82 16.89
N LYS A 982 -0.02 15.88 16.23
CA LYS A 982 0.52 14.58 15.84
C LYS A 982 0.21 14.31 14.37
N ALA A 983 1.23 13.88 13.62
CA ALA A 983 1.11 13.33 12.28
C ALA A 983 1.72 11.93 12.26
N SER A 984 1.06 10.99 11.60
CA SER A 984 1.45 9.58 11.63
C SER A 984 1.11 8.86 10.34
N LEU A 985 1.97 7.92 9.95
CA LEU A 985 1.80 7.05 8.79
C LEU A 985 1.79 5.61 9.26
N GLY A 986 0.92 4.79 8.67
CA GLY A 986 0.73 3.40 9.08
C GLY A 986 0.45 2.50 7.89
N PHE A 987 0.75 1.22 8.08
CA PHE A 987 0.48 0.15 7.13
C PHE A 987 -0.12 -1.04 7.87
N ASN A 988 -1.04 -1.76 7.23
CA ASN A 988 -1.76 -2.88 7.84
C ASN A 988 -1.45 -4.22 7.16
N SER A 989 -1.96 -5.32 7.72
CA SER A 989 -1.84 -6.68 7.17
C SER A 989 -2.57 -6.91 5.83
N GLY A 990 -3.31 -5.91 5.34
CA GLY A 990 -3.82 -5.80 3.97
C GLY A 990 -2.91 -5.03 3.01
N LEU A 991 -1.74 -4.56 3.48
CA LEU A 991 -0.80 -3.65 2.78
C LEU A 991 -1.38 -2.28 2.41
N GLU A 992 -2.45 -1.86 3.08
CA GLU A 992 -3.05 -0.54 2.86
C GLU A 992 -2.31 0.51 3.70
N VAL A 993 -1.97 1.65 3.09
CA VAL A 993 -1.34 2.79 3.76
C VAL A 993 -2.41 3.73 4.31
N SER A 994 -2.25 4.15 5.57
CA SER A 994 -3.13 5.13 6.21
C SER A 994 -2.32 6.25 6.86
N ALA A 995 -2.96 7.43 6.99
CA ALA A 995 -2.38 8.61 7.59
C ALA A 995 -3.31 9.14 8.68
N GLY A 996 -2.75 9.45 9.85
CA GLY A 996 -3.48 9.96 11.00
C GLY A 996 -2.96 11.32 11.45
N LEU A 997 -3.85 12.31 11.49
CA LEU A 997 -3.61 13.62 12.10
C LEU A 997 -4.40 13.74 13.41
N GLY A 998 -3.78 14.33 14.43
CA GLY A 998 -4.42 14.59 15.71
C GLY A 998 -4.02 15.94 16.28
N PHE A 999 -4.92 16.50 17.09
CA PHE A 999 -4.72 17.73 17.85
C PHE A 999 -5.07 17.47 19.32
N SER A 1000 -4.28 18.00 20.25
CA SER A 1000 -4.56 17.95 21.68
C SER A 1000 -4.44 19.33 22.31
N TYR A 1001 -5.16 19.56 23.41
CA TYR A 1001 -4.97 20.74 24.26
C TYR A 1001 -4.81 20.30 25.71
N THR A 1002 -3.73 20.73 26.36
CA THR A 1002 -3.41 20.35 27.75
C THR A 1002 -3.71 21.49 28.71
N PHE A 1003 -4.51 21.20 29.74
CA PHE A 1003 -4.90 22.17 30.77
C PHE A 1003 -4.05 22.00 32.02
N GLY A 1004 -3.32 23.04 32.44
CA GLY A 1004 -2.45 23.04 33.62
C GLY A 1004 -1.07 23.64 33.37
N ASP A 1005 -0.29 23.79 34.45
CA ASP A 1005 1.14 24.13 34.41
C ASP A 1005 1.96 22.82 34.32
N MET A 1006 2.95 22.75 33.42
CA MET A 1006 3.56 21.48 32.99
C MET A 1006 4.94 21.20 33.59
N ASP A 1007 5.29 21.83 34.72
CA ASP A 1007 6.56 21.60 35.40
C ASP A 1007 6.49 20.46 36.44
N LYS A 1008 7.33 19.43 36.22
CA LYS A 1008 7.69 18.27 37.09
C LYS A 1008 6.70 17.09 37.14
N GLN A 1009 7.15 15.93 36.66
CA GLN A 1009 7.61 14.80 37.51
C GLN A 1009 8.09 13.61 36.66
N GLU A 1010 9.21 12.99 37.04
CA GLU A 1010 9.58 11.64 36.56
C GLU A 1010 8.78 10.57 37.32
N VAL A 1011 8.32 9.54 36.63
CA VAL A 1011 7.76 8.32 37.25
C VAL A 1011 8.60 7.13 36.84
N VAL A 1012 9.33 6.57 37.82
CA VAL A 1012 10.12 5.35 37.66
C VAL A 1012 9.23 4.13 37.91
N PHE A 1013 9.09 3.25 36.92
CA PHE A 1013 8.57 1.90 37.12
C PHE A 1013 9.71 0.87 37.09
N LYS A 1014 9.95 0.24 38.25
CA LYS A 1014 10.66 -1.04 38.35
C LYS A 1014 9.62 -2.16 38.44
N GLN A 1015 9.85 -3.28 37.76
CA GLN A 1015 9.26 -4.55 38.17
C GLN A 1015 10.16 -5.73 37.78
N ASP A 1016 10.15 -6.76 38.63
CA ASP A 1016 11.15 -7.84 38.68
C ASP A 1016 10.86 -9.06 37.79
N ASN A 1017 11.87 -9.93 37.71
CA ASN A 1017 11.96 -11.14 36.88
C ASN A 1017 11.04 -12.32 37.29
N ASN A 1018 11.06 -13.34 36.41
CA ASN A 1018 10.63 -14.75 36.54
C ASN A 1018 9.22 -15.09 35.98
N ILE A 1019 8.99 -16.20 35.26
CA ILE A 1019 9.82 -17.32 34.74
C ILE A 1019 9.04 -17.91 33.53
N TYR A 1020 9.72 -18.43 32.50
CA TYR A 1020 9.38 -19.75 31.89
C TYR A 1020 10.63 -20.33 31.22
N LYS A 1021 10.92 -21.61 31.49
CA LYS A 1021 12.12 -22.30 30.99
C LYS A 1021 11.97 -22.63 29.50
N ILE A 1022 12.99 -22.32 28.72
CA ILE A 1022 13.26 -22.84 27.37
C ILE A 1022 14.66 -23.46 27.41
N ASP A 1023 14.90 -24.46 26.57
CA ASP A 1023 16.06 -25.36 26.58
C ASP A 1023 17.42 -24.63 26.62
N GLU A 1024 18.29 -25.05 27.53
CA GLU A 1024 19.60 -24.41 27.77
C GLU A 1024 20.60 -24.67 26.63
N GLU A 1025 20.43 -25.76 25.86
CA GLU A 1025 21.42 -26.19 24.86
C GLU A 1025 21.32 -25.38 23.54
N GLU A 1026 20.10 -25.05 23.09
CA GLU A 1026 19.91 -24.10 21.99
C GLU A 1026 20.23 -22.66 22.43
N LEU A 1027 19.85 -22.29 23.66
CA LEU A 1027 20.10 -20.94 24.20
C LEU A 1027 21.60 -20.63 24.31
N ASN A 1028 22.43 -21.61 24.66
CA ASN A 1028 23.88 -21.40 24.74
C ASN A 1028 24.54 -21.31 23.36
N LYS A 1029 24.11 -22.09 22.36
CA LYS A 1029 24.57 -21.93 20.96
C LYS A 1029 24.22 -20.55 20.40
N ILE A 1030 22.98 -20.10 20.59
CA ILE A 1030 22.52 -18.78 20.14
C ILE A 1030 23.26 -17.66 20.91
N LYS A 1031 23.57 -17.84 22.20
CA LYS A 1031 24.42 -16.90 22.95
C LYS A 1031 25.85 -16.86 22.44
N GLU A 1032 26.47 -17.98 22.07
CA GLU A 1032 27.82 -17.99 21.49
C GLU A 1032 27.87 -17.37 20.09
N GLU A 1033 26.85 -17.56 19.25
CA GLU A 1033 26.73 -16.85 17.96
C GLU A 1033 26.49 -15.35 18.17
N ILE A 1034 25.62 -14.95 19.11
CA ILE A 1034 25.39 -13.54 19.44
C ILE A 1034 26.63 -12.90 20.07
N GLU A 1035 27.40 -13.60 20.91
CA GLU A 1035 28.69 -13.13 21.45
C GLU A 1035 29.74 -12.97 20.35
N LYS A 1036 29.79 -13.86 19.35
CA LYS A 1036 30.66 -13.71 18.16
C LYS A 1036 30.24 -12.52 17.30
N LEU A 1037 28.94 -12.32 17.07
CA LEU A 1037 28.43 -11.19 16.28
C LEU A 1037 28.57 -9.85 17.01
N LYS A 1038 28.43 -9.80 18.33
CA LYS A 1038 28.64 -8.60 19.16
C LYS A 1038 30.08 -8.08 19.18
N ARG A 1039 31.06 -8.83 18.69
CA ARG A 1039 32.46 -8.39 18.67
C ARG A 1039 32.78 -7.36 17.57
N LYS A 1040 31.89 -7.13 16.59
CA LYS A 1040 32.19 -6.28 15.42
C LYS A 1040 31.56 -4.88 15.39
N ASP A 1041 30.78 -4.48 16.40
CA ASP A 1041 30.20 -3.12 16.51
C ASP A 1041 30.52 -2.50 17.89
N LYS A 1042 31.79 -2.13 18.11
CA LYS A 1042 32.20 -1.30 19.25
C LYS A 1042 32.50 0.13 18.80
N ASN A 1043 31.46 0.98 18.81
CA ASN A 1043 31.66 2.42 18.80
C ASN A 1043 32.22 2.85 20.16
N ILE A 1044 33.51 3.22 20.23
CA ILE A 1044 34.13 3.73 21.46
C ILE A 1044 34.08 5.24 21.48
N ILE A 1045 33.67 5.81 22.61
CA ILE A 1045 33.60 7.26 22.81
C ILE A 1045 34.75 7.71 23.70
N ILE A 1046 35.57 8.64 23.19
CA ILE A 1046 36.60 9.36 23.92
C ILE A 1046 36.02 10.74 24.27
N ASP A 1047 35.46 10.91 25.46
CA ASP A 1047 34.85 12.18 25.92
C ASP A 1047 35.72 12.91 26.96
N GLY A 1048 35.25 14.08 27.44
CA GLY A 1048 35.97 14.86 28.44
C GLY A 1048 37.16 15.66 27.91
N PHE A 1049 37.15 16.04 26.62
CA PHE A 1049 38.08 17.05 26.13
C PHE A 1049 37.81 18.40 26.81
N GLU A 1050 38.87 19.14 27.14
CA GLU A 1050 38.76 20.48 27.70
C GLU A 1050 38.11 21.49 26.72
N PHE A 1051 37.55 22.57 27.29
CA PHE A 1051 37.00 23.67 26.50
C PHE A 1051 38.10 24.34 25.64
N ASP A 1052 37.78 24.72 24.40
CA ASP A 1052 38.74 25.27 23.41
C ASP A 1052 40.04 24.42 23.25
N SER A 1053 39.94 23.10 23.44
CA SER A 1053 41.10 22.20 23.39
C SER A 1053 40.82 20.94 22.58
N TYR A 1054 41.84 20.49 21.85
CA TYR A 1054 41.90 19.19 21.17
C TYR A 1054 42.94 18.25 21.78
N LYS A 1055 43.64 18.64 22.86
CA LYS A 1055 44.69 17.84 23.49
C LYS A 1055 44.09 16.67 24.26
N LEU A 1056 44.71 15.49 24.15
CA LEU A 1056 44.35 14.30 24.93
C LEU A 1056 44.87 14.40 26.36
N SER A 1057 43.98 14.23 27.34
CA SER A 1057 44.35 14.00 28.74
C SER A 1057 44.86 12.57 28.94
N ASP A 1058 45.52 12.29 30.06
CA ASP A 1058 45.96 10.93 30.40
C ASP A 1058 44.78 9.96 30.60
N PHE A 1059 43.60 10.47 30.95
CA PHE A 1059 42.35 9.69 30.95
C PHE A 1059 41.96 9.29 29.52
N ASN A 1060 42.00 10.23 28.56
CA ASN A 1060 41.69 9.94 27.16
C ASN A 1060 42.65 8.89 26.57
N LYS A 1061 43.95 9.04 26.83
CA LYS A 1061 44.97 8.04 26.46
C LYS A 1061 44.64 6.67 27.02
N SER A 1062 44.35 6.56 28.32
CA SER A 1062 44.03 5.28 28.96
C SER A 1062 42.79 4.54 28.41
N ILE A 1063 41.90 5.25 27.68
CA ILE A 1063 40.78 4.63 26.96
C ILE A 1063 41.25 4.14 25.58
N ILE A 1064 42.10 4.91 24.90
CA ILE A 1064 42.70 4.55 23.61
C ILE A 1064 43.67 3.37 23.77
N ASP A 1065 44.50 3.35 24.82
CA ASP A 1065 45.44 2.25 25.11
C ASP A 1065 44.68 0.91 25.27
N LYS A 1066 43.54 0.93 25.98
CA LYS A 1066 42.64 -0.25 26.15
C LYS A 1066 41.91 -0.64 24.87
N LEU A 1067 41.78 0.27 23.93
CA LEU A 1067 41.20 -0.02 22.62
C LEU A 1067 42.21 -0.73 21.72
N ILE A 1068 43.50 -0.42 21.83
CA ILE A 1068 44.58 -1.15 21.13
C ILE A 1068 44.67 -2.62 21.58
N GLU A 1069 44.34 -2.95 22.83
CA GLU A 1069 44.25 -4.35 23.28
C GLU A 1069 43.17 -5.19 22.56
N VAL A 1070 42.29 -4.57 21.75
CA VAL A 1070 41.14 -5.23 21.11
C VAL A 1070 40.96 -4.90 19.60
N ILE A 1071 41.94 -4.24 18.97
CA ILE A 1071 42.00 -4.03 17.51
C ILE A 1071 43.18 -4.83 16.94
N ASP A 1072 43.01 -5.42 15.77
CA ASP A 1072 44.06 -6.16 15.05
C ASP A 1072 44.31 -5.45 13.69
N ASP A 1073 43.67 -5.89 12.60
CA ASP A 1073 43.85 -5.37 11.23
C ASP A 1073 42.67 -4.54 10.66
N GLU A 1074 41.70 -4.15 11.50
CA GLU A 1074 40.50 -3.39 11.08
C GLU A 1074 40.78 -1.93 10.64
N GLU A 1075 39.88 -1.38 9.80
CA GLU A 1075 39.81 0.06 9.50
C GLU A 1075 39.14 0.84 10.64
N LEU A 1076 39.63 2.06 10.91
CA LEU A 1076 39.13 2.93 11.98
C LEU A 1076 38.58 4.24 11.40
N ILE A 1077 37.37 4.64 11.81
CA ILE A 1077 36.79 5.95 11.51
C ILE A 1077 36.68 6.75 12.81
N LEU A 1078 37.37 7.89 12.86
CA LEU A 1078 37.39 8.82 13.99
C LEU A 1078 36.51 10.03 13.68
N ILE A 1079 35.43 10.20 14.44
CA ILE A 1079 34.46 11.29 14.26
C ILE A 1079 34.54 12.24 15.45
N GLY A 1080 35.06 13.44 15.22
CA GLY A 1080 35.18 14.46 16.25
C GLY A 1080 33.92 15.30 16.40
N HIS A 1081 33.66 15.76 17.63
CA HIS A 1081 32.53 16.63 17.97
C HIS A 1081 32.95 17.78 18.91
N THR A 1082 32.14 18.84 18.91
CA THR A 1082 32.22 19.97 19.85
C THR A 1082 30.93 20.12 20.63
N ASP A 1083 30.97 20.97 21.66
CA ASP A 1083 29.76 21.50 22.28
C ASP A 1083 29.14 22.62 21.43
N LYS A 1084 28.05 23.21 21.95
CA LYS A 1084 27.23 24.20 21.25
C LYS A 1084 27.86 25.60 21.14
N VAL A 1085 28.98 25.86 21.84
CA VAL A 1085 29.59 27.19 21.95
C VAL A 1085 30.51 27.44 20.74
N GLY A 1086 30.45 28.63 20.15
CA GLY A 1086 31.26 29.00 18.99
C GLY A 1086 30.55 28.89 17.64
N THR A 1087 31.18 29.44 16.61
CA THR A 1087 30.68 29.45 15.22
C THR A 1087 30.85 28.09 14.56
N ASP A 1088 29.99 27.79 13.59
CA ASP A 1088 29.97 26.48 12.92
C ASP A 1088 31.31 26.19 12.24
N ILE A 1089 31.92 27.17 11.56
CA ILE A 1089 33.24 27.07 10.93
C ILE A 1089 34.35 26.74 11.95
N TYR A 1090 34.32 27.38 13.13
CA TYR A 1090 35.30 27.13 14.19
C TYR A 1090 35.11 25.73 14.79
N ASN A 1091 33.86 25.30 15.01
CA ASN A 1091 33.54 24.00 15.59
C ASN A 1091 33.80 22.84 14.64
N ASP A 1092 33.48 22.97 13.35
CA ASP A 1092 33.84 22.00 12.31
C ASP A 1092 35.37 21.83 12.22
N LYS A 1093 36.14 22.91 12.47
CA LYS A 1093 37.61 22.82 12.56
C LYS A 1093 38.09 22.18 13.87
N LEU A 1094 37.56 22.56 15.03
CA LEU A 1094 37.99 22.05 16.34
C LEU A 1094 37.66 20.55 16.52
N SER A 1095 36.50 20.12 16.03
CA SER A 1095 36.13 18.70 15.97
C SER A 1095 37.09 17.88 15.12
N TYR A 1096 37.41 18.34 13.90
CA TYR A 1096 38.39 17.67 13.05
C TYR A 1096 39.76 17.56 13.74
N LEU A 1097 40.21 18.64 14.40
CA LEU A 1097 41.47 18.63 15.17
C LEU A 1097 41.46 17.63 16.33
N ARG A 1098 40.33 17.44 17.03
CA ARG A 1098 40.19 16.40 18.08
C ARG A 1098 40.36 14.99 17.53
N ALA A 1099 39.65 14.66 16.46
CA ALA A 1099 39.76 13.34 15.84
C ALA A 1099 41.15 13.12 15.20
N ASN A 1100 41.78 14.17 14.69
CA ASN A 1100 43.14 14.08 14.13
C ASN A 1100 44.23 13.95 15.22
N GLU A 1101 44.04 14.48 16.43
CA GLU A 1101 44.94 14.24 17.56
C GLU A 1101 44.82 12.80 18.10
N VAL A 1102 43.60 12.21 18.08
CA VAL A 1102 43.41 10.77 18.32
C VAL A 1102 44.13 9.94 17.25
N LYS A 1103 44.02 10.31 15.96
CA LYS A 1103 44.79 9.67 14.87
C LYS A 1103 46.29 9.75 15.13
N ARG A 1104 46.82 10.94 15.47
CA ARG A 1104 48.25 11.13 15.75
C ARG A 1104 48.73 10.20 16.86
N TYR A 1105 47.99 10.10 17.97
CA TYR A 1105 48.36 9.22 19.09
C TYR A 1105 48.36 7.73 18.70
N LEU A 1106 47.37 7.27 17.92
CA LEU A 1106 47.30 5.89 17.40
C LEU A 1106 48.47 5.54 16.45
N VAL A 1107 48.88 6.49 15.60
CA VAL A 1107 49.98 6.28 14.65
C VAL A 1107 51.35 6.38 15.33
N GLU A 1108 51.59 7.43 16.12
CA GLU A 1108 52.93 7.73 16.67
C GLU A 1108 53.29 6.87 17.89
N GLU A 1109 52.34 6.56 18.78
CA GLU A 1109 52.62 5.84 20.04
C GLU A 1109 52.26 4.35 19.98
N HIS A 1110 51.36 3.94 19.06
CA HIS A 1110 50.90 2.56 18.91
C HIS A 1110 51.18 1.95 17.52
N ASN A 1111 51.80 2.70 16.60
CA ASN A 1111 52.26 2.21 15.29
C ASN A 1111 51.14 1.58 14.42
N ILE A 1112 49.90 2.07 14.54
CA ILE A 1112 48.81 1.76 13.60
C ILE A 1112 49.10 2.47 12.27
N LEU A 1113 48.89 1.80 11.14
CA LEU A 1113 49.15 2.37 9.82
C LEU A 1113 48.17 3.51 9.51
N ASP A 1114 48.70 4.62 8.96
CA ASP A 1114 47.94 5.86 8.74
C ASP A 1114 46.77 5.70 7.75
N ASP A 1115 46.94 4.83 6.76
CA ASP A 1115 45.97 4.51 5.71
C ASP A 1115 44.74 3.75 6.23
N ARG A 1116 44.86 3.06 7.37
CA ARG A 1116 43.74 2.41 8.07
C ARG A 1116 42.86 3.38 8.86
N ILE A 1117 43.24 4.66 9.01
CA ILE A 1117 42.53 5.62 9.88
C ILE A 1117 41.93 6.80 9.09
N TYR A 1118 40.60 6.85 9.03
CA TYR A 1118 39.82 7.94 8.45
C TYR A 1118 39.34 8.94 9.50
N VAL A 1119 39.42 10.25 9.21
CA VAL A 1119 39.10 11.33 10.17
C VAL A 1119 37.98 12.22 9.64
N ILE A 1120 36.97 12.46 10.48
CA ILE A 1120 35.79 13.28 10.17
C ILE A 1120 35.58 14.31 11.30
N GLY A 1121 35.29 15.57 10.95
CA GLY A 1121 34.86 16.60 11.90
C GLY A 1121 33.39 16.96 11.68
N GLU A 1122 32.52 16.65 12.63
CA GLU A 1122 31.08 16.97 12.58
C GLU A 1122 30.74 18.29 13.29
N GLY A 1123 31.70 18.92 13.98
CA GLY A 1123 31.49 20.11 14.79
C GLY A 1123 30.45 19.90 15.89
N LYS A 1124 29.54 20.87 16.06
CA LYS A 1124 28.44 20.81 17.02
C LYS A 1124 27.21 20.04 16.51
N LYS A 1125 27.36 19.31 15.40
CA LYS A 1125 26.31 18.45 14.86
C LYS A 1125 26.29 17.15 15.69
N ARG A 1126 25.09 16.60 15.94
CA ARG A 1126 24.86 15.38 16.73
C ARG A 1126 25.37 15.47 18.18
N HIS A 1127 24.81 16.40 18.96
CA HIS A 1127 24.94 16.38 20.42
C HIS A 1127 24.30 15.09 20.99
N ILE A 1128 24.92 14.53 22.03
CA ILE A 1128 24.44 13.33 22.75
C ILE A 1128 23.98 13.64 24.18
N SER A 1129 24.17 14.88 24.64
CA SER A 1129 23.78 15.34 25.97
C SER A 1129 23.53 16.84 25.97
N ASP A 1130 22.78 17.35 26.94
CA ASP A 1130 22.70 18.80 27.21
C ASP A 1130 23.91 19.33 28.00
N ILE A 1131 24.72 18.41 28.55
CA ILE A 1131 25.99 18.71 29.25
C ILE A 1131 27.09 18.89 28.20
N ASP A 1132 27.62 20.10 28.09
CA ASP A 1132 28.59 20.48 27.05
C ASP A 1132 29.88 19.65 27.13
N GLU A 1133 30.34 19.29 28.33
CA GLU A 1133 31.50 18.42 28.58
C GLU A 1133 31.40 17.09 27.83
N LYS A 1134 30.19 16.50 27.77
CA LYS A 1134 29.95 15.20 27.13
C LYS A 1134 29.85 15.30 25.61
N ASN A 1135 29.61 16.49 25.07
CA ASN A 1135 29.60 16.72 23.62
C ASN A 1135 31.02 16.93 23.06
N ARG A 1136 31.97 17.38 23.90
CA ARG A 1136 33.40 17.49 23.57
C ARG A 1136 34.06 16.10 23.54
N ARG A 1137 33.87 15.38 22.44
CA ARG A 1137 34.26 13.96 22.28
C ARG A 1137 34.81 13.61 20.90
N VAL A 1138 35.39 12.41 20.78
CA VAL A 1138 35.66 11.70 19.52
C VAL A 1138 35.00 10.32 19.59
N GLU A 1139 34.27 9.92 18.56
CA GLU A 1139 33.73 8.57 18.39
C GLU A 1139 34.64 7.76 17.47
N ILE A 1140 34.97 6.53 17.86
CA ILE A 1140 35.83 5.61 17.12
C ILE A 1140 34.98 4.43 16.67
N ILE A 1141 34.84 4.26 15.36
CA ILE A 1141 34.12 3.15 14.71
C ILE A 1141 35.15 2.19 14.12
N ILE A 1142 35.06 0.91 14.47
CA ILE A 1142 35.93 -0.18 13.98
C ILE A 1142 35.16 -0.96 12.91
N LYS A 1143 35.78 -1.34 11.80
CA LYS A 1143 35.11 -1.94 10.62
C LYS A 1143 35.46 -3.39 10.32
#